data_AF-A0A7Y5KX81-F1
#
_entry.id   AF-A0A7Y5KX81-F1
#
_cell.length_a   1.000
_cell.length_b   1.000
_cell.length_c   1.000
_cell.angle_alpha   90.00
_cell.angle_beta   90.00
_cell.angle_gamma   90.00
#
_symmetry.space_group_name_H-M   'P 1'
#
loop_
_entity.id
_entity.type
_entity.pdbx_description
1 polymer ?
#
loop_
_entity_poly.entity_id
_entity_poly.type
_entity_poly.pdbx_seq_one_letter_code
_entity_poly.pdbx_strand_id
1 'polypeptide(L)'
;MSILPSIRRGFAAQLLFVFGVAALAGCGDDTGTGGAGGEGAGGNTPIGGGNQGGGPVGGEGGVGGDGGSGGETPIAPPLRNPVDMPDETLAVQSLLLMGYTPLGAPEKNCTACHAMSRGQLNHWKDLSNTAVADCFADTSVPTQAAAEAVLACLRQKPTLPVSPYMTEKLGIYATAAHLDWFGFVFDQAFAGAGDTQHAEFVDKVGMPKNHVPFTQGQFDIVAEWFARGLPLMEQFIPDDPKPGDCTQNITPDVLTHVNAMQTAGWRAENAENNILMFGCAGAATAKDCLSTYPTADEMPFSNTWDVIPDSTFRILRLNNYSSSYWTRSSADGRFVAHGGGSGFGSTIVDLQTGTEISANASYDPGFFPDNSGFVFQGAPGGAAFCHQSILNSTPSNVTFNEPECNSTFSVGLYQHVGAALGGGDYWAVDSLFVSDDGGHGFTGDNPAAWFDGGAQISLTPMIYDGSGYTPKPSIAQSTPYEGDTVISPSSGLLLGRVAGNDSNQNGFRLRKLVATPSGGSYTVSTPEIGRYCINGGKPAFSYDERWVILHRYVTAADAVDLGFSGPNDPAFIPYLNQGAANIYLLDVTTGQVRRVTNMKPGQYALFPHFRSDGWIYFMLRTGNQDYEYIVASDAALTIEEGL
;
A
#
# COMPACT_ATOMS: atom_id res chain seq x y z
N MET A 1 64.17 -24.09 -21.33
CA MET A 1 63.67 -24.54 -22.65
C MET A 1 62.32 -23.88 -22.85
N SER A 2 62.27 -22.70 -23.48
CA SER A 2 62.22 -22.50 -24.94
C SER A 2 60.83 -22.86 -25.50
N ILE A 3 60.12 -22.10 -26.33
CA ILE A 3 60.33 -20.90 -27.14
C ILE A 3 58.91 -20.52 -27.66
N LEU A 4 58.62 -19.23 -27.84
CA LEU A 4 57.46 -18.67 -28.59
C LEU A 4 57.42 -19.15 -30.07
N PRO A 5 56.31 -18.99 -30.80
CA PRO A 5 56.33 -17.89 -31.78
C PRO A 5 55.00 -17.15 -32.00
N SER A 6 55.17 -15.90 -32.42
CA SER A 6 54.19 -14.92 -32.89
C SER A 6 53.84 -15.07 -34.38
N ILE A 7 52.64 -14.61 -34.81
CA ILE A 7 52.33 -13.99 -36.13
C ILE A 7 51.17 -12.98 -35.89
N ARG A 8 51.37 -11.63 -35.89
CA ARG A 8 51.18 -10.59 -36.96
C ARG A 8 49.78 -10.58 -37.62
N ARG A 9 49.09 -9.48 -37.99
CA ARG A 9 49.20 -7.99 -37.97
C ARG A 9 47.89 -7.42 -38.58
N GLY A 10 47.51 -6.17 -38.25
CA GLY A 10 46.69 -5.27 -39.09
C GLY A 10 45.58 -4.52 -38.34
N PHE A 11 45.79 -3.30 -37.81
CA PHE A 11 45.79 -1.94 -38.40
C PHE A 11 44.44 -1.16 -38.26
N ALA A 12 44.58 0.04 -37.64
CA ALA A 12 43.77 1.27 -37.73
C ALA A 12 42.34 1.32 -37.15
N ALA A 13 42.12 2.13 -36.10
CA ALA A 13 41.78 3.56 -36.25
C ALA A 13 41.72 4.25 -34.87
N GLN A 14 42.37 5.41 -34.77
CA GLN A 14 42.26 6.34 -33.66
C GLN A 14 40.93 7.08 -33.73
N LEU A 15 40.23 7.22 -32.61
CA LEU A 15 39.45 8.43 -32.32
C LEU A 15 39.60 8.77 -30.84
N LEU A 16 40.35 9.84 -30.58
CA LEU A 16 40.36 10.55 -29.31
C LEU A 16 39.01 11.26 -29.15
N PHE A 17 38.31 11.03 -28.04
CA PHE A 17 37.45 12.06 -27.45
C PHE A 17 37.85 12.23 -25.99
N VAL A 18 38.43 13.40 -25.73
CA VAL A 18 38.72 13.93 -24.40
C VAL A 18 37.45 14.63 -23.93
N PHE A 19 36.82 14.14 -22.87
CA PHE A 19 36.09 14.97 -21.93
C PHE A 19 36.36 14.44 -20.53
N GLY A 20 37.29 15.09 -19.85
CA GLY A 20 37.33 15.09 -18.40
C GLY A 20 36.37 16.15 -17.90
N VAL A 21 35.34 15.72 -17.16
CA VAL A 21 34.68 16.57 -16.16
C VAL A 21 34.57 15.71 -14.90
N ALA A 22 35.13 16.27 -13.83
CA ALA A 22 35.27 15.66 -12.53
C ALA A 22 33.90 15.38 -11.90
N ALA A 23 33.75 14.17 -11.35
CA ALA A 23 32.77 13.88 -10.34
C ALA A 23 33.10 14.69 -9.09
N LEU A 24 32.19 15.56 -8.68
CA LEU A 24 32.22 16.21 -7.37
C LEU A 24 30.90 15.87 -6.68
N ALA A 25 31.05 15.14 -5.59
CA ALA A 25 30.04 14.92 -4.57
C ALA A 25 29.55 16.26 -4.00
N GLY A 26 28.26 16.31 -3.65
CA GLY A 26 27.65 17.43 -2.96
C GLY A 26 26.29 17.03 -2.39
N CYS A 27 26.32 16.40 -1.22
CA CYS A 27 25.22 16.34 -0.26
C CYS A 27 25.66 17.20 0.95
N GLY A 28 24.73 17.94 1.56
CA GLY A 28 24.92 18.82 2.73
C GLY A 28 25.15 20.30 2.35
N ASP A 29 24.55 21.32 2.97
CA ASP A 29 23.97 21.42 4.31
C ASP A 29 23.02 22.64 4.42
N ASP A 30 22.23 22.61 5.48
CA ASP A 30 21.24 23.57 5.97
C ASP A 30 21.70 25.03 6.10
N THR A 31 20.75 25.97 5.96
CA THR A 31 20.57 27.12 6.88
C THR A 31 19.17 27.71 6.72
N GLY A 32 18.37 27.76 7.80
CA GLY A 32 17.07 28.43 7.74
C GLY A 32 16.15 28.19 8.94
N THR A 33 16.60 28.61 10.11
CA THR A 33 15.88 28.70 11.40
C THR A 33 14.43 29.23 11.35
N GLY A 34 13.56 28.61 12.15
CA GLY A 34 12.65 29.33 13.07
C GLY A 34 11.16 28.98 13.00
N GLY A 35 10.62 28.41 14.08
CA GLY A 35 9.18 28.39 14.34
C GLY A 35 8.71 27.25 15.24
N ALA A 36 8.81 27.45 16.56
CA ALA A 36 8.27 26.55 17.58
C ALA A 36 6.80 26.86 17.88
N GLY A 37 6.05 25.83 18.31
CA GLY A 37 4.76 25.93 19.01
C GLY A 37 3.56 25.42 18.19
N GLY A 38 2.66 24.57 18.69
CA GLY A 38 2.45 24.19 20.08
C GLY A 38 1.51 23.01 20.25
N GLU A 39 1.53 22.55 21.49
CA GLU A 39 0.77 21.47 22.09
C GLU A 39 -0.75 21.73 22.03
N GLY A 40 -1.52 20.68 21.75
CA GLY A 40 -2.98 20.68 21.83
C GLY A 40 -3.48 19.35 22.39
N ALA A 41 -3.35 19.20 23.71
CA ALA A 41 -3.89 18.07 24.46
C ALA A 41 -5.44 18.06 24.40
N GLY A 42 -5.99 16.86 24.21
CA GLY A 42 -7.43 16.62 24.21
C GLY A 42 -8.09 16.89 25.58
N GLY A 43 -9.31 17.42 25.52
CA GLY A 43 -10.21 17.58 26.65
C GLY A 43 -11.49 16.77 26.45
N ASN A 44 -11.48 15.52 26.90
CA ASN A 44 -12.66 14.67 27.01
C ASN A 44 -13.52 15.20 28.19
N THR A 45 -14.77 15.59 27.97
CA THR A 45 -15.71 15.92 29.06
C THR A 45 -16.77 14.84 29.20
N PRO A 46 -16.94 14.24 30.39
CA PRO A 46 -18.00 13.28 30.64
C PRO A 46 -19.31 13.96 31.04
N ILE A 47 -20.40 13.35 30.57
CA ILE A 47 -21.78 13.60 30.99
C ILE A 47 -21.93 13.30 32.49
N GLY A 48 -22.43 14.27 33.26
CA GLY A 48 -22.75 14.08 34.67
C GLY A 48 -23.72 15.16 35.18
N GLY A 49 -24.96 14.77 35.45
CA GLY A 49 -26.01 15.65 35.96
C GLY A 49 -25.84 16.02 37.44
N GLY A 50 -26.40 17.17 37.82
CA GLY A 50 -26.47 17.63 39.20
C GLY A 50 -27.38 18.85 39.32
N ASN A 51 -28.50 18.66 40.03
CA ASN A 51 -29.58 19.61 40.31
C ASN A 51 -29.22 20.57 41.48
N GLN A 52 -30.04 21.62 41.66
CA GLN A 52 -30.07 22.71 42.68
C GLN A 52 -29.35 24.02 42.23
N GLY A 53 -29.92 25.23 42.31
CA GLY A 53 -31.19 25.75 42.82
C GLY A 53 -31.06 27.27 43.10
N GLY A 54 -32.09 28.07 42.78
CA GLY A 54 -32.32 29.46 43.25
C GLY A 54 -31.42 30.54 42.63
N GLY A 55 -31.90 31.48 41.81
CA GLY A 55 -32.84 32.56 42.14
C GLY A 55 -32.41 33.85 41.40
N PRO A 56 -33.26 34.89 41.29
CA PRO A 56 -33.47 35.61 40.04
C PRO A 56 -32.98 37.08 40.05
N VAL A 57 -32.49 37.59 38.90
CA VAL A 57 -32.50 39.04 38.57
C VAL A 57 -32.44 39.16 37.03
N GLY A 58 -33.51 39.60 36.35
CA GLY A 58 -33.59 40.92 35.68
C GLY A 58 -32.72 40.97 34.42
N GLY A 59 -33.23 41.03 33.18
CA GLY A 59 -34.35 41.81 32.68
C GLY A 59 -33.83 43.05 31.95
N GLU A 60 -33.41 42.88 30.70
CA GLU A 60 -33.17 43.89 29.63
C GLU A 60 -32.82 43.05 28.38
N GLY A 61 -33.52 43.03 27.25
CA GLY A 61 -34.26 44.11 26.60
C GLY A 61 -33.35 44.76 25.57
N GLY A 62 -33.20 44.19 24.37
CA GLY A 62 -32.62 44.96 23.27
C GLY A 62 -31.98 44.20 22.11
N VAL A 63 -32.64 44.32 20.97
CA VAL A 63 -32.06 44.47 19.62
C VAL A 63 -31.57 43.20 18.94
N GLY A 64 -32.46 42.65 18.11
CA GLY A 64 -32.06 41.91 16.92
C GLY A 64 -31.19 42.81 16.03
N GLY A 65 -29.93 42.43 15.88
CA GLY A 65 -29.03 42.98 14.91
C GLY A 65 -28.98 42.07 13.69
N ASP A 66 -29.87 42.32 12.73
CA ASP A 66 -29.60 42.05 11.32
C ASP A 66 -28.42 42.93 10.91
N GLY A 67 -27.21 42.41 11.15
CA GLY A 67 -25.94 43.01 10.77
C GLY A 67 -25.42 42.35 9.50
N GLY A 68 -26.15 42.47 8.40
CA GLY A 68 -25.65 42.16 7.07
C GLY A 68 -24.53 43.13 6.71
N SER A 69 -23.28 42.79 7.07
CA SER A 69 -22.14 43.33 6.35
C SER A 69 -22.07 42.59 5.02
N GLY A 70 -22.36 43.29 3.93
CA GLY A 70 -22.07 42.83 2.58
C GLY A 70 -20.56 42.74 2.36
N GLY A 71 -19.91 41.78 3.03
CA GLY A 71 -18.59 41.31 2.64
C GLY A 71 -18.74 40.66 1.28
N GLU A 72 -17.97 41.14 0.30
CA GLU A 72 -17.86 40.46 -0.99
C GLU A 72 -17.56 38.99 -0.73
N THR A 73 -18.35 38.09 -1.31
CA THR A 73 -18.05 36.65 -1.27
C THR A 73 -16.63 36.49 -1.80
N PRO A 74 -15.70 35.94 -1.02
CA PRO A 74 -14.32 35.82 -1.46
C PRO A 74 -14.28 35.01 -2.76
N ILE A 75 -13.53 35.51 -3.74
CA ILE A 75 -13.43 34.89 -5.07
C ILE A 75 -12.51 33.68 -4.94
N ALA A 76 -13.01 32.50 -5.29
CA ALA A 76 -12.21 31.28 -5.30
C ALA A 76 -10.99 31.44 -6.25
N PRO A 77 -9.79 31.01 -5.84
CA PRO A 77 -8.66 30.84 -6.76
C PRO A 77 -9.04 29.94 -7.96
N PRO A 78 -8.28 29.93 -9.06
CA PRO A 78 -8.55 28.98 -10.13
C PRO A 78 -8.19 27.56 -9.67
N LEU A 79 -9.12 26.60 -9.83
CA LEU A 79 -8.78 25.16 -9.70
C LEU A 79 -7.75 24.76 -10.76
N ARG A 80 -7.95 25.19 -12.01
CA ARG A 80 -6.96 25.16 -13.08
C ARG A 80 -7.09 26.39 -13.98
N ASN A 81 -6.01 26.79 -14.62
CA ASN A 81 -6.04 27.81 -15.67
C ASN A 81 -6.08 27.16 -17.07
N PRO A 82 -6.73 27.79 -18.06
CA PRO A 82 -6.62 27.36 -19.45
C PRO A 82 -5.17 27.46 -19.94
N VAL A 83 -4.71 26.44 -20.68
CA VAL A 83 -3.38 26.43 -21.31
C VAL A 83 -3.54 26.43 -22.83
N ASP A 84 -3.17 27.54 -23.47
CA ASP A 84 -3.14 27.64 -24.93
C ASP A 84 -1.79 27.12 -25.46
N MET A 85 -1.71 25.80 -25.64
CA MET A 85 -0.52 25.08 -26.11
C MET A 85 -0.91 24.05 -27.18
N PRO A 86 -0.12 23.89 -28.26
CA PRO A 86 -0.32 22.81 -29.23
C PRO A 86 -0.19 21.44 -28.56
N ASP A 87 -1.02 20.48 -28.96
CA ASP A 87 -1.10 19.16 -28.32
C ASP A 87 0.23 18.40 -28.26
N GLU A 88 1.10 18.55 -29.26
CA GLU A 88 2.43 17.94 -29.26
C GLU A 88 3.32 18.49 -28.14
N THR A 89 3.36 19.81 -27.98
CA THR A 89 4.15 20.45 -26.91
C THR A 89 3.53 20.15 -25.55
N LEU A 90 2.20 20.13 -25.47
CA LEU A 90 1.44 19.82 -24.26
C LEU A 90 1.73 18.40 -23.76
N ALA A 91 1.68 17.41 -24.65
CA ALA A 91 1.96 16.02 -24.32
C ALA A 91 3.41 15.83 -23.85
N VAL A 92 4.39 16.38 -24.57
CA VAL A 92 5.81 16.26 -24.21
C VAL A 92 6.09 16.92 -22.85
N GLN A 93 5.61 18.14 -22.62
CA GLN A 93 5.83 18.82 -21.34
C GLN A 93 5.15 18.10 -20.18
N SER A 94 3.92 17.60 -20.38
CA SER A 94 3.21 16.83 -19.36
C SER A 94 3.99 15.56 -18.98
N LEU A 95 4.47 14.80 -19.98
CA LEU A 95 5.26 13.60 -19.75
C LEU A 95 6.59 13.90 -19.04
N LEU A 96 7.26 15.00 -19.39
CA LEU A 96 8.48 15.42 -18.69
C LEU A 96 8.21 15.78 -17.23
N LEU A 97 7.12 16.53 -16.96
CA LEU A 97 6.72 16.89 -15.59
C LEU A 97 6.34 15.66 -14.76
N MET A 98 5.67 14.68 -15.35
CA MET A 98 5.32 13.42 -14.70
C MET A 98 6.51 12.47 -14.52
N GLY A 99 7.66 12.78 -15.14
CA GLY A 99 8.92 12.05 -14.95
C GLY A 99 9.19 10.94 -15.96
N TYR A 100 8.61 11.01 -17.16
CA TYR A 100 8.79 9.99 -18.20
C TYR A 100 10.21 10.03 -18.79
N THR A 101 11.08 9.14 -18.30
CA THR A 101 12.51 9.10 -18.60
C THR A 101 12.86 8.83 -20.07
N PRO A 102 12.06 8.12 -20.90
CA PRO A 102 12.37 7.97 -22.33
C PRO A 102 12.39 9.30 -23.10
N LEU A 103 11.74 10.35 -22.59
CA LEU A 103 11.84 11.71 -23.12
C LEU A 103 12.93 12.57 -22.45
N GLY A 104 13.70 11.99 -21.53
CA GLY A 104 14.78 12.69 -20.82
C GLY A 104 14.32 13.50 -19.61
N ALA A 105 13.20 13.11 -18.98
CA ALA A 105 12.76 13.75 -17.74
C ALA A 105 13.86 13.68 -16.66
N PRO A 106 14.24 14.82 -16.04
CA PRO A 106 15.29 14.84 -15.02
C PRO A 106 14.80 14.31 -13.67
N GLU A 107 13.51 14.49 -13.37
CA GLU A 107 12.87 14.11 -12.12
C GLU A 107 11.96 12.89 -12.32
N LYS A 108 11.68 12.17 -11.22
CA LYS A 108 10.82 10.97 -11.23
C LYS A 108 9.49 11.17 -10.50
N ASN A 109 8.88 12.34 -10.65
CA ASN A 109 7.72 12.77 -9.86
C ASN A 109 6.62 11.69 -9.75
N CYS A 110 6.15 11.13 -10.89
CA CYS A 110 5.18 10.02 -10.87
C CYS A 110 5.85 8.67 -11.14
N THR A 111 6.94 8.65 -11.91
CA THR A 111 7.65 7.43 -12.33
C THR A 111 8.49 6.77 -11.24
N ALA A 112 8.68 7.41 -10.09
CA ALA A 112 9.29 6.76 -8.93
C ALA A 112 8.42 5.61 -8.40
N CYS A 113 7.10 5.72 -8.52
CA CYS A 113 6.15 4.75 -7.96
C CYS A 113 5.27 4.06 -9.01
N HIS A 114 5.05 4.70 -10.18
CA HIS A 114 4.13 4.21 -11.20
C HIS A 114 4.79 4.08 -12.57
N ALA A 115 4.44 3.03 -13.31
CA ALA A 115 4.74 2.96 -14.73
C ALA A 115 3.95 4.03 -15.50
N MET A 116 4.57 4.62 -16.53
CA MET A 116 3.87 5.51 -17.48
C MET A 116 3.35 4.69 -18.66
N SER A 117 2.41 3.79 -18.38
CA SER A 117 1.77 2.97 -19.41
C SER A 117 0.46 3.61 -19.90
N ARG A 118 0.02 3.23 -21.10
CA ARG A 118 -1.26 3.68 -21.66
C ARG A 118 -2.45 3.34 -20.75
N GLY A 119 -2.43 2.17 -20.11
CA GLY A 119 -3.46 1.75 -19.17
C GLY A 119 -3.50 2.64 -17.93
N GLN A 120 -2.35 2.94 -17.33
CA GLN A 120 -2.25 3.82 -16.16
C GLN A 120 -2.75 5.24 -16.46
N LEU A 121 -2.32 5.82 -17.59
CA LEU A 121 -2.70 7.19 -17.97
C LEU A 121 -4.21 7.29 -18.26
N ASN A 122 -4.78 6.33 -18.98
CA ASN A 122 -6.23 6.28 -19.21
C ASN A 122 -7.00 6.14 -17.90
N HIS A 123 -6.54 5.26 -16.99
CA HIS A 123 -7.17 5.12 -15.69
C HIS A 123 -7.16 6.44 -14.90
N TRP A 124 -6.01 7.14 -14.82
CA TRP A 124 -5.95 8.44 -14.16
C TRP A 124 -6.82 9.49 -14.84
N LYS A 125 -6.95 9.46 -16.16
CA LYS A 125 -7.89 10.31 -16.90
C LYS A 125 -9.34 10.03 -16.52
N ASP A 126 -9.73 8.77 -16.41
CA ASP A 126 -11.10 8.40 -16.04
C ASP A 126 -11.43 8.84 -14.60
N LEU A 127 -10.49 8.66 -13.67
CA LEU A 127 -10.62 9.19 -12.30
C LEU A 127 -10.73 10.72 -12.30
N SER A 128 -9.90 11.40 -13.10
CA SER A 128 -9.91 12.88 -13.19
C SER A 128 -11.22 13.41 -13.78
N ASN A 129 -11.75 12.74 -14.81
CA ASN A 129 -13.02 13.10 -15.42
C ASN A 129 -14.17 12.93 -14.42
N THR A 130 -14.14 11.83 -13.65
CA THR A 130 -15.12 11.57 -12.58
C THR A 130 -15.04 12.65 -11.50
N ALA A 131 -13.84 12.99 -11.03
CA ALA A 131 -13.64 14.05 -10.04
C ALA A 131 -14.17 15.40 -10.52
N VAL A 132 -13.92 15.77 -11.78
CA VAL A 132 -14.43 17.01 -12.38
C VAL A 132 -15.95 17.01 -12.49
N ALA A 133 -16.54 15.90 -12.93
CA ALA A 133 -17.97 15.79 -13.11
C ALA A 133 -18.75 15.78 -11.78
N ASP A 134 -18.23 15.08 -10.78
CA ASP A 134 -18.96 14.79 -9.55
C ASP A 134 -18.58 15.73 -8.41
N CYS A 135 -17.29 15.98 -8.21
CA CYS A 135 -16.78 16.74 -7.06
C CYS A 135 -16.44 18.20 -7.39
N PHE A 136 -16.08 18.53 -8.63
CA PHE A 136 -15.65 19.88 -9.03
C PHE A 136 -16.59 20.56 -10.04
N ALA A 137 -17.86 20.16 -10.06
CA ALA A 137 -18.85 20.69 -11.00
C ALA A 137 -19.06 22.22 -10.88
N ASP A 138 -18.92 22.77 -9.68
CA ASP A 138 -18.91 24.22 -9.41
C ASP A 138 -17.63 24.60 -8.67
N THR A 139 -16.64 25.10 -9.42
CA THR A 139 -15.35 25.51 -8.88
C THR A 139 -15.37 26.87 -8.19
N SER A 140 -16.49 27.61 -8.25
CA SER A 140 -16.62 28.90 -7.56
C SER A 140 -16.85 28.76 -6.06
N VAL A 141 -17.34 27.58 -5.63
CA VAL A 141 -17.57 27.17 -4.23
C VAL A 141 -18.13 28.34 -3.39
N PRO A 142 -19.32 28.87 -3.73
CA PRO A 142 -19.75 30.19 -3.25
C PRO A 142 -20.22 30.22 -1.79
N THR A 143 -20.35 29.05 -1.15
CA THR A 143 -20.86 28.91 0.23
C THR A 143 -20.09 27.85 1.00
N GLN A 144 -20.17 27.89 2.33
CA GLN A 144 -19.62 26.83 3.19
C GLN A 144 -20.21 25.45 2.84
N ALA A 145 -21.52 25.35 2.62
CA ALA A 145 -22.17 24.09 2.27
C ALA A 145 -21.66 23.51 0.93
N ALA A 146 -21.32 24.38 -0.03
CA ALA A 146 -20.69 23.94 -1.29
C ALA A 146 -19.29 23.37 -1.03
N ALA A 147 -18.50 24.02 -0.17
CA ALA A 147 -17.18 23.53 0.21
C ALA A 147 -17.26 22.17 0.93
N GLU A 148 -18.17 22.03 1.90
CA GLU A 148 -18.43 20.78 2.59
C GLU A 148 -18.86 19.65 1.63
N ALA A 149 -19.67 19.97 0.60
CA ALA A 149 -20.09 19.00 -0.41
C ALA A 149 -18.91 18.53 -1.29
N VAL A 150 -18.02 19.44 -1.69
CA VAL A 150 -16.76 19.09 -2.40
C VAL A 150 -15.95 18.12 -1.54
N LEU A 151 -15.69 18.47 -0.28
CA LEU A 151 -14.88 17.65 0.61
C LEU A 151 -15.52 16.30 0.92
N ALA A 152 -16.84 16.25 1.11
CA ALA A 152 -17.57 15.00 1.27
C ALA A 152 -17.42 14.09 0.04
N CYS A 153 -17.50 14.65 -1.18
CA CYS A 153 -17.32 13.89 -2.42
C CYS A 153 -15.94 13.22 -2.53
N LEU A 154 -14.89 13.88 -2.00
CA LEU A 154 -13.52 13.38 -2.00
C LEU A 154 -13.22 12.30 -0.94
N ARG A 155 -14.16 12.08 0.00
CA ARG A 155 -14.02 11.02 1.01
C ARG A 155 -14.38 9.65 0.45
N GLN A 156 -13.80 8.62 1.05
CA GLN A 156 -14.14 7.23 0.76
C GLN A 156 -15.64 6.97 0.96
N LYS A 157 -16.21 7.48 2.07
CA LYS A 157 -17.64 7.44 2.37
C LYS A 157 -18.16 8.88 2.50
N PRO A 158 -18.76 9.45 1.46
CA PRO A 158 -19.21 10.84 1.47
C PRO A 158 -20.21 11.20 2.57
N THR A 159 -20.99 10.23 3.04
CA THR A 159 -21.97 10.42 4.11
C THR A 159 -21.39 10.38 5.52
N LEU A 160 -20.11 10.00 5.67
CA LEU A 160 -19.43 9.88 6.95
C LEU A 160 -18.31 10.93 7.04
N PRO A 161 -18.51 12.04 7.79
CA PRO A 161 -17.54 13.16 7.83
C PRO A 161 -16.14 12.80 8.31
N VAL A 162 -15.99 11.68 9.03
CA VAL A 162 -14.68 11.19 9.54
C VAL A 162 -14.02 10.17 8.59
N SER A 163 -14.67 9.80 7.49
CA SER A 163 -14.12 8.86 6.52
C SER A 163 -12.89 9.45 5.81
N PRO A 164 -11.82 8.67 5.58
CA PRO A 164 -10.59 9.20 4.98
C PRO A 164 -10.83 9.76 3.57
N TYR A 165 -10.00 10.73 3.18
CA TYR A 165 -9.89 11.18 1.80
C TYR A 165 -9.15 10.14 0.96
N MET A 166 -9.53 9.99 -0.32
CA MET A 166 -8.95 8.98 -1.21
C MET A 166 -8.31 9.64 -2.43
N THR A 167 -7.06 9.28 -2.74
CA THR A 167 -6.36 9.76 -3.94
C THR A 167 -7.12 9.41 -5.22
N GLU A 168 -7.78 8.26 -5.24
CA GLU A 168 -8.59 7.77 -6.36
C GLU A 168 -9.79 8.68 -6.67
N LYS A 169 -10.26 9.47 -5.69
CA LYS A 169 -11.34 10.46 -5.90
C LYS A 169 -10.86 11.74 -6.57
N LEU A 170 -9.54 11.94 -6.71
CA LEU A 170 -8.96 13.11 -7.35
C LEU A 170 -8.37 12.84 -8.74
N GLY A 171 -7.89 11.63 -8.99
CA GLY A 171 -7.09 11.36 -10.20
C GLY A 171 -5.87 12.27 -10.27
N ILE A 172 -5.65 12.95 -11.39
CA ILE A 172 -4.50 13.86 -11.57
C ILE A 172 -4.56 15.10 -10.68
N TYR A 173 -5.76 15.47 -10.18
CA TYR A 173 -5.92 16.60 -9.25
C TYR A 173 -5.29 16.34 -7.88
N ALA A 174 -4.89 15.09 -7.58
CA ALA A 174 -4.05 14.80 -6.42
C ALA A 174 -2.71 15.57 -6.46
N THR A 175 -2.24 15.91 -7.67
CA THR A 175 -1.03 16.73 -7.86
C THR A 175 -1.24 18.23 -7.60
N ALA A 176 -2.49 18.65 -7.40
CA ALA A 176 -2.89 20.01 -7.05
C ALA A 176 -3.35 20.14 -5.59
N ALA A 177 -3.33 19.05 -4.80
CA ALA A 177 -3.93 19.04 -3.47
C ALA A 177 -3.41 20.17 -2.56
N HIS A 178 -2.16 20.60 -2.72
CA HIS A 178 -1.51 21.66 -1.96
C HIS A 178 -1.76 23.08 -2.49
N LEU A 179 -2.41 23.24 -3.64
CA LEU A 179 -2.61 24.53 -4.30
C LEU A 179 -3.76 25.33 -3.66
N ASP A 180 -3.74 26.65 -3.88
CA ASP A 180 -4.58 27.64 -3.20
C ASP A 180 -6.10 27.36 -3.31
N TRP A 181 -6.58 26.76 -4.41
CA TRP A 181 -8.00 26.42 -4.53
C TRP A 181 -8.44 25.43 -3.45
N PHE A 182 -7.63 24.41 -3.15
CA PHE A 182 -7.97 23.47 -2.09
C PHE A 182 -7.89 24.16 -0.72
N GLY A 183 -6.86 24.97 -0.46
CA GLY A 183 -6.78 25.79 0.75
C GLY A 183 -8.04 26.63 0.96
N PHE A 184 -8.50 27.31 -0.09
CA PHE A 184 -9.75 28.07 -0.10
C PHE A 184 -10.98 27.21 0.24
N VAL A 185 -11.11 26.01 -0.34
CA VAL A 185 -12.22 25.10 -0.03
C VAL A 185 -12.19 24.69 1.44
N PHE A 186 -11.02 24.39 1.99
CA PHE A 186 -10.89 24.03 3.40
C PHE A 186 -11.18 25.20 4.35
N ASP A 187 -10.69 26.40 4.05
CA ASP A 187 -11.00 27.62 4.82
C ASP A 187 -12.49 27.94 4.81
N GLN A 188 -13.15 27.73 3.67
CA GLN A 188 -14.58 27.95 3.52
C GLN A 188 -15.40 26.88 4.25
N ALA A 189 -14.93 25.64 4.32
CA ALA A 189 -15.61 24.54 5.02
C ALA A 189 -15.39 24.57 6.54
N PHE A 190 -14.21 25.01 7.01
CA PHE A 190 -13.80 24.91 8.40
C PHE A 190 -13.37 26.27 8.99
N ALA A 191 -14.32 26.95 9.63
CA ALA A 191 -14.07 28.24 10.27
C ALA A 191 -12.93 28.18 11.32
N GLY A 192 -11.77 28.73 10.96
CA GLY A 192 -10.59 28.82 11.83
C GLY A 192 -9.75 27.54 11.94
N ALA A 193 -10.07 26.49 11.18
CA ALA A 193 -9.32 25.23 11.16
C ALA A 193 -8.96 24.74 9.74
N GLY A 194 -9.23 25.55 8.70
CA GLY A 194 -8.96 25.24 7.30
C GLY A 194 -7.53 24.79 7.05
N ASP A 195 -6.54 25.58 7.46
CA ASP A 195 -5.10 25.24 7.34
C ASP A 195 -4.75 23.85 7.90
N THR A 196 -5.22 23.53 9.11
CA THR A 196 -4.94 22.23 9.74
C THR A 196 -5.59 21.08 8.98
N GLN A 197 -6.85 21.24 8.59
CA GLN A 197 -7.58 20.23 7.82
C GLN A 197 -7.02 20.05 6.40
N HIS A 198 -6.55 21.13 5.78
CA HIS A 198 -5.90 21.10 4.48
C HIS A 198 -4.54 20.40 4.53
N ALA A 199 -3.74 20.67 5.57
CA ALA A 199 -2.47 19.98 5.78
C ALA A 199 -2.66 18.46 5.95
N GLU A 200 -3.66 18.03 6.73
CA GLU A 200 -4.03 16.61 6.86
C GLU A 200 -4.46 16.01 5.51
N PHE A 201 -5.23 16.75 4.71
CA PHE A 201 -5.63 16.33 3.37
C PHE A 201 -4.43 16.15 2.43
N VAL A 202 -3.53 17.13 2.37
CA VAL A 202 -2.31 17.07 1.54
C VAL A 202 -1.42 15.91 1.97
N ASP A 203 -1.26 15.67 3.27
CA ASP A 203 -0.52 14.52 3.78
C ASP A 203 -1.11 13.19 3.32
N LYS A 204 -2.44 13.07 3.23
CA LYS A 204 -3.09 11.83 2.80
C LYS A 204 -3.09 11.61 1.29
N VAL A 205 -3.53 12.60 0.52
CA VAL A 205 -3.79 12.41 -0.93
C VAL A 205 -2.84 13.15 -1.84
N GLY A 206 -2.06 14.11 -1.30
CA GLY A 206 -1.17 14.95 -2.10
C GLY A 206 -0.08 14.14 -2.80
N MET A 207 0.07 14.39 -4.10
CA MET A 207 1.07 13.79 -4.97
C MET A 207 1.89 14.90 -5.67
N PRO A 208 3.10 14.62 -6.19
CA PRO A 208 3.90 13.42 -5.96
C PRO A 208 4.43 13.33 -4.52
N LYS A 209 4.57 12.12 -3.98
CA LYS A 209 5.18 11.90 -2.65
C LYS A 209 6.71 11.99 -2.72
N ASN A 210 7.33 12.57 -1.70
CA ASN A 210 8.80 12.71 -1.58
C ASN A 210 9.48 13.43 -2.76
N HIS A 211 8.72 14.22 -3.52
CA HIS A 211 9.19 15.04 -4.63
C HIS A 211 8.64 16.46 -4.48
N VAL A 212 9.20 17.40 -5.24
CA VAL A 212 8.72 18.79 -5.24
C VAL A 212 7.29 18.82 -5.80
N PRO A 213 6.30 19.32 -5.04
CA PRO A 213 4.94 19.46 -5.55
C PRO A 213 4.88 20.40 -6.76
N PHE A 214 3.93 20.17 -7.66
CA PHE A 214 3.79 21.02 -8.84
C PHE A 214 3.38 22.45 -8.46
N THR A 215 3.98 23.43 -9.11
CA THR A 215 3.41 24.79 -9.14
C THR A 215 2.08 24.79 -9.89
N GLN A 216 1.23 25.81 -9.68
CA GLN A 216 -0.03 25.95 -10.41
C GLN A 216 0.16 25.82 -11.94
N GLY A 217 1.15 26.51 -12.52
CA GLY A 217 1.40 26.45 -13.96
C GLY A 217 1.86 25.07 -14.46
N GLN A 218 2.63 24.33 -13.67
CA GLN A 218 2.99 22.94 -14.01
C GLN A 218 1.78 22.02 -13.94
N PHE A 219 0.97 22.17 -12.90
CA PHE A 219 -0.28 21.44 -12.77
C PHE A 219 -1.23 21.75 -13.93
N ASP A 220 -1.40 23.02 -14.32
CA ASP A 220 -2.28 23.42 -15.42
C ASP A 220 -1.90 22.75 -16.74
N ILE A 221 -0.61 22.62 -17.05
CA ILE A 221 -0.10 21.90 -18.23
C ILE A 221 -0.57 20.45 -18.21
N VAL A 222 -0.33 19.75 -17.08
CA VAL A 222 -0.69 18.34 -16.95
C VAL A 222 -2.21 18.16 -16.97
N ALA A 223 -2.95 18.95 -16.18
CA ALA A 223 -4.40 18.89 -16.11
C ALA A 223 -5.08 19.19 -17.46
N GLU A 224 -4.54 20.14 -18.24
CA GLU A 224 -5.05 20.42 -19.58
C GLU A 224 -4.85 19.24 -20.54
N TRP A 225 -3.70 18.57 -20.50
CA TRP A 225 -3.46 17.38 -21.33
C TRP A 225 -4.46 16.26 -21.04
N PHE A 226 -4.75 16.03 -19.75
CA PHE A 226 -5.77 15.09 -19.30
C PHE A 226 -7.18 15.52 -19.74
N ALA A 227 -7.53 16.80 -19.57
CA ALA A 227 -8.82 17.35 -19.96
C ALA A 227 -9.09 17.27 -21.48
N ARG A 228 -8.04 17.34 -22.31
CA ARG A 228 -8.13 17.12 -23.78
C ARG A 228 -8.18 15.65 -24.18
N GLY A 229 -8.13 14.74 -23.22
CA GLY A 229 -8.26 13.31 -23.45
C GLY A 229 -6.95 12.61 -23.81
N LEU A 230 -5.81 13.18 -23.41
CA LEU A 230 -4.44 12.65 -23.64
C LEU A 230 -4.05 12.58 -25.13
N PRO A 231 -4.16 13.69 -25.90
CA PRO A 231 -3.76 13.68 -27.31
C PRO A 231 -2.29 13.27 -27.46
N LEU A 232 -2.00 12.52 -28.52
CA LEU A 232 -0.67 11.99 -28.88
C LEU A 232 -0.04 11.03 -27.86
N MET A 233 -0.79 10.56 -26.85
CA MET A 233 -0.31 9.55 -25.89
C MET A 233 0.27 8.32 -26.61
N GLU A 234 -0.43 7.79 -27.62
CA GLU A 234 0.02 6.59 -28.34
C GLU A 234 1.30 6.81 -29.15
N GLN A 235 1.61 8.06 -29.53
CA GLN A 235 2.85 8.41 -30.23
C GLN A 235 4.05 8.40 -29.28
N PHE A 236 3.88 8.88 -28.04
CA PHE A 236 4.98 9.04 -27.08
C PHE A 236 5.13 7.87 -26.12
N ILE A 237 4.03 7.17 -25.82
CA ILE A 237 4.00 5.99 -24.98
C ILE A 237 3.85 4.76 -25.89
N PRO A 238 4.92 4.01 -26.14
CA PRO A 238 4.88 2.85 -27.03
C PRO A 238 3.91 1.80 -26.48
N ASP A 239 3.29 1.06 -27.38
CA ASP A 239 2.64 -0.18 -27.02
C ASP A 239 3.74 -1.22 -26.78
N ASP A 240 4.16 -1.33 -25.52
CA ASP A 240 5.26 -2.19 -25.11
C ASP A 240 4.75 -3.63 -24.98
N PRO A 241 5.15 -4.55 -25.90
CA PRO A 241 4.55 -5.87 -26.01
C PRO A 241 4.74 -6.65 -24.71
N LYS A 242 3.62 -6.87 -24.02
CA LYS A 242 3.61 -7.54 -22.72
C LYS A 242 4.17 -8.96 -22.83
N PRO A 243 4.68 -9.53 -21.71
CA PRO A 243 5.01 -10.94 -21.68
C PRO A 243 3.80 -11.74 -22.18
N GLY A 244 4.01 -12.62 -23.16
CA GLY A 244 2.95 -13.51 -23.67
C GLY A 244 2.37 -14.39 -22.56
N ASP A 245 1.38 -15.21 -22.90
CA ASP A 245 0.59 -16.01 -21.95
C ASP A 245 1.41 -16.66 -20.82
N CYS A 246 0.79 -16.75 -19.65
CA CYS A 246 1.41 -17.39 -18.51
C CYS A 246 1.60 -18.88 -18.77
N THR A 247 2.86 -19.30 -18.80
CA THR A 247 3.25 -20.70 -18.75
C THR A 247 3.87 -20.97 -17.39
N GLN A 248 3.23 -21.85 -16.60
CA GLN A 248 3.75 -22.24 -15.30
C GLN A 248 5.10 -22.93 -15.47
N ASN A 249 6.09 -22.50 -14.70
CA ASN A 249 7.43 -23.06 -14.69
C ASN A 249 7.97 -23.00 -13.27
N ILE A 250 8.51 -24.10 -12.75
CA ILE A 250 9.03 -24.17 -11.39
C ILE A 250 10.35 -24.94 -11.49
N THR A 251 11.46 -24.29 -11.17
CA THR A 251 12.77 -24.94 -11.23
C THR A 251 13.05 -25.74 -9.94
N PRO A 252 14.00 -26.69 -9.96
CA PRO A 252 14.41 -27.42 -8.76
C PRO A 252 14.96 -26.53 -7.62
N ASP A 253 15.37 -25.30 -7.92
CA ASP A 253 15.84 -24.34 -6.92
C ASP A 253 14.74 -23.97 -5.93
N VAL A 254 13.48 -23.94 -6.36
CA VAL A 254 12.33 -23.66 -5.48
C VAL A 254 12.19 -24.76 -4.43
N LEU A 255 12.21 -26.02 -4.83
CA LEU A 255 12.14 -27.15 -3.89
C LEU A 255 13.36 -27.19 -2.96
N THR A 256 14.55 -26.90 -3.49
CA THR A 256 15.77 -26.82 -2.67
C THR A 256 15.65 -25.75 -1.58
N HIS A 257 15.11 -24.58 -1.94
CA HIS A 257 14.87 -23.49 -1.01
C HIS A 257 13.84 -23.85 0.06
N VAL A 258 12.67 -24.35 -0.35
CA VAL A 258 11.60 -24.72 0.58
C VAL A 258 12.05 -25.83 1.54
N ASN A 259 12.77 -26.85 1.07
CA ASN A 259 13.31 -27.90 1.94
C ASN A 259 14.29 -27.34 2.98
N ALA A 260 15.08 -26.31 2.65
CA ALA A 260 15.94 -25.65 3.62
C ALA A 260 15.13 -24.85 4.64
N MET A 261 14.09 -24.13 4.19
CA MET A 261 13.24 -23.32 5.06
C MET A 261 12.37 -24.14 6.02
N GLN A 262 12.09 -25.41 5.70
CA GLN A 262 11.39 -26.30 6.63
C GLN A 262 12.13 -26.50 7.96
N THR A 263 13.47 -26.52 7.93
CA THR A 263 14.28 -26.78 9.14
C THR A 263 15.08 -25.57 9.61
N ALA A 264 15.31 -24.59 8.75
CA ALA A 264 16.11 -23.41 9.06
C ALA A 264 15.37 -22.08 8.80
N GLY A 265 14.12 -22.13 8.30
CA GLY A 265 13.32 -20.93 8.06
C GLY A 265 12.78 -20.33 9.35
N TRP A 266 12.20 -19.12 9.26
CA TRP A 266 11.72 -18.40 10.44
C TRP A 266 10.63 -19.15 11.21
N ARG A 267 9.84 -20.01 10.56
CA ARG A 267 8.90 -20.87 11.30
C ARG A 267 9.62 -21.79 12.28
N ALA A 268 10.74 -22.40 11.87
CA ALA A 268 11.54 -23.28 12.69
C ALA A 268 12.31 -22.50 13.77
N GLU A 269 12.98 -21.42 13.39
CA GLU A 269 13.75 -20.55 14.30
C GLU A 269 12.86 -19.94 15.39
N ASN A 270 11.67 -19.46 15.03
CA ASN A 270 10.74 -18.89 16.00
C ASN A 270 10.18 -19.92 16.99
N ALA A 271 9.97 -21.17 16.52
CA ALA A 271 9.61 -22.27 17.40
C ALA A 271 10.76 -22.62 18.37
N GLU A 272 12.01 -22.67 17.89
CA GLU A 272 13.20 -22.90 18.71
C GLU A 272 13.42 -21.77 19.74
N ASN A 273 13.16 -20.53 19.34
CA ASN A 273 13.21 -19.34 20.21
C ASN A 273 12.05 -19.25 21.20
N ASN A 274 11.11 -20.21 21.17
CA ASN A 274 9.93 -20.26 22.03
C ASN A 274 9.12 -18.97 22.01
N ILE A 275 8.94 -18.35 20.83
CA ILE A 275 8.07 -17.18 20.74
C ILE A 275 6.66 -17.60 21.11
N LEU A 276 6.03 -16.85 22.03
CA LEU A 276 4.68 -17.17 22.49
C LEU A 276 3.68 -16.67 21.44
N MET A 277 3.24 -17.57 20.59
CA MET A 277 2.20 -17.30 19.59
C MET A 277 0.90 -16.88 20.28
N PHE A 278 0.25 -15.86 19.73
CA PHE A 278 -0.97 -15.28 20.27
C PHE A 278 -2.10 -16.33 20.40
N GLY A 279 -2.73 -16.38 21.57
CA GLY A 279 -3.81 -17.33 21.84
C GLY A 279 -3.40 -18.82 21.86
N CYS A 280 -2.11 -19.13 21.98
CA CYS A 280 -1.60 -20.50 22.10
C CYS A 280 -1.27 -20.93 23.54
N ALA A 281 -1.51 -20.08 24.55
CA ALA A 281 -1.25 -20.43 25.94
C ALA A 281 -2.08 -21.65 26.36
N GLY A 282 -1.40 -22.78 26.63
CA GLY A 282 -2.04 -24.05 26.99
C GLY A 282 -2.53 -24.90 25.81
N ALA A 283 -2.31 -24.47 24.57
CA ALA A 283 -2.60 -25.25 23.37
C ALA A 283 -1.61 -26.43 23.23
N ALA A 284 -2.08 -27.58 22.76
CA ALA A 284 -1.23 -28.75 22.52
C ALA A 284 -0.55 -28.70 21.15
N THR A 285 -1.24 -28.13 20.16
CA THR A 285 -0.76 -27.94 18.79
C THR A 285 -1.01 -26.52 18.30
N ALA A 286 -0.40 -26.13 17.17
CA ALA A 286 -0.67 -24.85 16.54
C ALA A 286 -2.15 -24.68 16.14
N LYS A 287 -2.84 -25.76 15.72
CA LYS A 287 -4.28 -25.70 15.38
C LYS A 287 -5.19 -25.48 16.59
N ASP A 288 -4.75 -25.88 17.78
CA ASP A 288 -5.51 -25.66 19.03
C ASP A 288 -5.42 -24.20 19.53
N CYS A 289 -4.51 -23.41 18.95
CA CYS A 289 -4.43 -21.99 19.21
C CYS A 289 -5.72 -21.27 18.82
N LEU A 290 -5.95 -20.09 19.41
CA LEU A 290 -7.11 -19.23 19.12
C LEU A 290 -8.46 -19.90 19.41
N SER A 291 -8.48 -21.06 20.07
CA SER A 291 -9.69 -21.82 20.43
C SER A 291 -10.65 -21.06 21.34
N THR A 292 -10.17 -20.02 22.02
CA THR A 292 -10.97 -19.09 22.83
C THR A 292 -11.77 -18.08 22.00
N TYR A 293 -11.48 -17.94 20.71
CA TYR A 293 -12.19 -17.03 19.81
C TYR A 293 -13.38 -17.73 19.15
N PRO A 294 -14.49 -17.00 18.88
CA PRO A 294 -15.63 -17.57 18.17
C PRO A 294 -15.25 -18.14 16.81
N THR A 295 -15.86 -19.25 16.43
CA THR A 295 -15.72 -19.77 15.06
C THR A 295 -16.64 -19.00 14.10
N ALA A 296 -16.31 -19.02 12.82
CA ALA A 296 -17.21 -18.47 11.79
C ALA A 296 -18.59 -19.17 11.77
N ASP A 297 -18.66 -20.45 12.11
CA ASP A 297 -19.89 -21.24 12.14
C ASP A 297 -20.87 -20.83 13.25
N GLU A 298 -20.36 -20.20 14.31
CA GLU A 298 -21.18 -19.68 15.40
C GLU A 298 -22.00 -18.44 14.98
N MET A 299 -21.70 -17.85 13.81
CA MET A 299 -22.32 -16.62 13.33
C MET A 299 -22.99 -16.80 11.95
N PRO A 300 -24.29 -16.48 11.80
CA PRO A 300 -25.01 -16.68 10.53
C PRO A 300 -24.44 -15.95 9.31
N PHE A 301 -23.74 -14.83 9.51
CA PHE A 301 -23.15 -14.08 8.40
C PHE A 301 -21.90 -14.78 7.83
N SER A 302 -21.26 -15.68 8.58
CA SER A 302 -19.95 -16.27 8.29
C SER A 302 -19.93 -17.80 8.21
N ASN A 303 -21.00 -18.48 8.61
CA ASN A 303 -21.12 -19.95 8.67
C ASN A 303 -21.06 -20.73 7.34
N THR A 304 -20.57 -20.11 6.26
CA THR A 304 -20.39 -20.75 4.94
C THR A 304 -19.04 -20.42 4.32
N TRP A 305 -18.12 -19.83 5.09
CA TRP A 305 -16.82 -19.43 4.57
C TRP A 305 -15.88 -20.60 4.33
N ASP A 306 -16.02 -21.67 5.11
CA ASP A 306 -15.18 -22.86 5.01
C ASP A 306 -15.33 -23.58 3.67
N VAL A 307 -14.18 -23.79 3.00
CA VAL A 307 -14.07 -24.56 1.75
C VAL A 307 -13.19 -25.79 1.95
N ILE A 308 -12.22 -25.71 2.85
CA ILE A 308 -11.28 -26.78 3.14
C ILE A 308 -11.88 -27.65 4.25
N PRO A 309 -12.07 -28.96 4.04
CA PRO A 309 -12.55 -29.85 5.09
C PRO A 309 -11.65 -29.77 6.33
N ASP A 310 -12.27 -29.77 7.50
CA ASP A 310 -11.60 -29.73 8.81
C ASP A 310 -10.77 -28.47 9.11
N SER A 311 -10.82 -27.44 8.25
CA SER A 311 -10.33 -26.11 8.61
C SER A 311 -11.32 -25.39 9.53
N THR A 312 -10.83 -24.38 10.25
CA THR A 312 -11.62 -23.50 11.09
C THR A 312 -11.25 -22.05 10.83
N PHE A 313 -12.27 -21.18 10.77
CA PHE A 313 -12.11 -19.74 10.84
C PHE A 313 -12.42 -19.22 12.24
N ARG A 314 -11.58 -18.31 12.75
CA ARG A 314 -11.75 -17.63 14.04
C ARG A 314 -11.92 -16.13 13.81
N ILE A 315 -12.94 -15.53 14.42
CA ILE A 315 -13.15 -14.08 14.39
C ILE A 315 -12.41 -13.47 15.58
N LEU A 316 -11.28 -12.82 15.29
CA LEU A 316 -10.37 -12.31 16.32
C LEU A 316 -10.83 -10.97 16.88
N ARG A 317 -11.37 -10.10 16.02
CA ARG A 317 -11.79 -8.76 16.42
C ARG A 317 -12.80 -8.17 15.43
N LEU A 318 -13.71 -7.35 15.96
CA LEU A 318 -14.50 -6.36 15.22
C LEU A 318 -13.83 -4.98 15.35
N ASN A 319 -13.55 -4.34 14.22
CA ASN A 319 -13.07 -2.96 14.13
C ASN A 319 -14.24 -2.06 13.73
N ASN A 320 -14.55 -1.03 14.52
CA ASN A 320 -15.64 -0.08 14.25
C ASN A 320 -15.15 1.13 13.42
N TYR A 321 -14.23 0.86 12.50
CA TYR A 321 -13.62 1.83 11.61
C TYR A 321 -13.26 1.14 10.30
N SER A 322 -12.93 1.93 9.28
CA SER A 322 -12.41 1.42 8.02
C SER A 322 -10.88 1.48 8.00
N SER A 323 -10.24 0.35 7.74
CA SER A 323 -8.81 0.33 7.41
C SER A 323 -8.60 0.80 5.97
N SER A 324 -7.40 1.25 5.64
CA SER A 324 -6.96 1.56 4.29
C SER A 324 -5.69 0.76 4.00
N TYR A 325 -5.51 0.36 2.74
CA TYR A 325 -4.31 -0.34 2.30
C TYR A 325 -4.06 -1.65 3.08
N TRP A 326 -2.83 -2.14 3.08
CA TRP A 326 -2.54 -3.53 3.47
C TRP A 326 -2.62 -3.74 4.98
N THR A 327 -2.98 -4.96 5.35
CA THR A 327 -2.93 -5.43 6.74
C THR A 327 -1.83 -6.46 6.93
N ARG A 328 -1.07 -6.34 8.02
CA ARG A 328 -0.01 -7.28 8.42
C ARG A 328 -0.03 -7.49 9.93
N SER A 329 0.50 -8.62 10.38
CA SER A 329 0.65 -8.92 11.79
C SER A 329 2.10 -9.14 12.18
N SER A 330 2.40 -8.97 13.46
CA SER A 330 3.64 -9.47 14.07
C SER A 330 3.79 -10.99 13.86
N ALA A 331 5.01 -11.49 13.92
CA ALA A 331 5.30 -12.91 13.72
C ALA A 331 4.56 -13.80 14.74
N ASP A 332 4.44 -13.33 15.98
CA ASP A 332 3.63 -13.99 17.03
C ASP A 332 2.10 -13.80 16.86
N GLY A 333 1.65 -12.95 15.94
CA GLY A 333 0.25 -12.65 15.66
C GLY A 333 -0.47 -11.83 16.73
N ARG A 334 0.22 -11.24 17.71
CA ARG A 334 -0.42 -10.39 18.72
C ARG A 334 -0.83 -9.03 18.15
N PHE A 335 0.04 -8.40 17.39
CA PHE A 335 -0.18 -7.06 16.84
C PHE A 335 -0.63 -7.17 15.40
N VAL A 336 -1.71 -6.49 15.03
CA VAL A 336 -2.20 -6.40 13.65
C VAL A 336 -2.29 -4.94 13.26
N ALA A 337 -1.61 -4.55 12.18
CA ALA A 337 -1.54 -3.17 11.74
C ALA A 337 -2.09 -2.99 10.32
N HIS A 338 -2.56 -1.79 10.04
CA HIS A 338 -2.99 -1.33 8.71
C HIS A 338 -2.95 0.20 8.62
N GLY A 339 -3.01 0.72 7.40
CA GLY A 339 -3.38 2.11 7.16
C GLY A 339 -4.82 2.38 7.61
N GLY A 340 -5.15 3.65 7.82
CA GLY A 340 -6.46 4.09 8.31
C GLY A 340 -6.72 3.75 9.78
N GLY A 341 -8.01 3.79 10.14
CA GLY A 341 -8.51 3.55 11.49
C GLY A 341 -8.81 4.80 12.30
N SER A 342 -8.72 4.71 13.63
CA SER A 342 -9.32 5.69 14.56
C SER A 342 -8.46 6.95 14.82
N GLY A 343 -7.27 7.08 14.23
CA GLY A 343 -6.40 8.26 14.36
C GLY A 343 -5.16 8.24 13.46
N PHE A 344 -4.41 9.36 13.45
CA PHE A 344 -3.06 9.64 12.89
C PHE A 344 -2.62 9.04 11.53
N GLY A 345 -3.50 8.35 10.81
CA GLY A 345 -3.25 7.82 9.48
C GLY A 345 -3.11 6.30 9.39
N SER A 346 -2.71 5.64 10.48
CA SER A 346 -2.57 4.19 10.59
C SER A 346 -2.89 3.72 12.00
N THR A 347 -3.23 2.44 12.14
CA THR A 347 -3.60 1.83 13.43
C THR A 347 -2.88 0.49 13.62
N ILE A 348 -2.39 0.26 14.84
CA ILE A 348 -1.91 -1.03 15.33
C ILE A 348 -2.90 -1.53 16.38
N VAL A 349 -3.45 -2.71 16.17
CA VAL A 349 -4.34 -3.39 17.11
C VAL A 349 -3.53 -4.36 17.93
N ASP A 350 -3.54 -4.19 19.26
CA ASP A 350 -3.09 -5.21 20.20
C ASP A 350 -4.23 -6.17 20.49
N LEU A 351 -4.23 -7.34 19.85
CA LEU A 351 -5.30 -8.33 20.01
C LEU A 351 -5.37 -8.91 21.43
N GLN A 352 -4.28 -8.83 22.21
CA GLN A 352 -4.28 -9.33 23.58
C GLN A 352 -5.06 -8.43 24.54
N THR A 353 -4.93 -7.11 24.38
CA THR A 353 -5.63 -6.13 25.23
C THR A 353 -6.93 -5.62 24.59
N GLY A 354 -7.09 -5.83 23.28
CA GLY A 354 -8.18 -5.25 22.50
C GLY A 354 -8.01 -3.74 22.26
N THR A 355 -6.80 -3.21 22.42
CA THR A 355 -6.52 -1.78 22.31
C THR A 355 -6.10 -1.39 20.90
N GLU A 356 -6.54 -0.22 20.46
CA GLU A 356 -6.06 0.45 19.25
C GLU A 356 -4.95 1.42 19.63
N ILE A 357 -3.79 1.28 18.99
CA ILE A 357 -2.62 2.11 19.12
C ILE A 357 -2.52 2.91 17.82
N SER A 358 -2.72 4.22 17.86
CA SER A 358 -2.55 5.02 16.66
C SER A 358 -1.09 5.07 16.23
N ALA A 359 -0.83 5.23 14.94
CA ALA A 359 0.51 5.41 14.41
C ALA A 359 0.55 6.63 13.48
N ASN A 360 1.52 7.51 13.68
CA ASN A 360 1.76 8.69 12.85
C ASN A 360 2.44 8.33 11.52
N ALA A 361 1.70 7.57 10.71
CA ALA A 361 2.12 7.06 9.43
C ALA A 361 0.92 7.01 8.49
N SER A 362 1.15 7.01 7.19
CA SER A 362 0.08 7.13 6.20
C SER A 362 -0.20 5.85 5.41
N TYR A 363 0.74 4.91 5.40
CA TYR A 363 0.71 3.76 4.50
C TYR A 363 1.11 2.44 5.19
N ASP A 364 1.70 1.54 4.39
CA ASP A 364 1.82 0.12 4.67
C ASP A 364 2.65 -0.20 5.91
N PRO A 365 2.12 -1.04 6.81
CA PRO A 365 2.89 -1.66 7.87
C PRO A 365 3.67 -2.88 7.34
N GLY A 366 4.79 -3.18 7.98
CA GLY A 366 5.47 -4.46 7.88
C GLY A 366 5.99 -4.87 9.25
N PHE A 367 5.94 -6.16 9.56
CA PHE A 367 6.57 -6.70 10.77
C PHE A 367 7.74 -7.58 10.39
N PHE A 368 8.78 -7.57 11.21
CA PHE A 368 9.92 -8.43 10.99
C PHE A 368 9.60 -9.87 11.37
N PRO A 369 10.08 -10.84 10.58
CA PRO A 369 9.74 -12.24 10.76
C PRO A 369 10.39 -12.86 12.00
N ASP A 370 11.37 -12.20 12.60
CA ASP A 370 12.00 -12.58 13.87
C ASP A 370 11.31 -11.99 15.10
N ASN A 371 10.16 -11.31 14.90
CA ASN A 371 9.39 -10.63 15.94
C ASN A 371 10.13 -9.48 16.66
N SER A 372 11.24 -8.99 16.10
CA SER A 372 12.08 -7.97 16.74
C SER A 372 11.57 -6.55 16.55
N GLY A 373 10.84 -6.29 15.46
CA GLY A 373 10.51 -4.94 15.04
C GLY A 373 9.47 -4.87 13.95
N PHE A 374 9.19 -3.64 13.54
CA PHE A 374 8.20 -3.31 12.52
C PHE A 374 8.62 -2.06 11.75
N VAL A 375 7.98 -1.85 10.61
CA VAL A 375 8.15 -0.68 9.75
C VAL A 375 6.79 -0.08 9.41
N PHE A 376 6.72 1.23 9.26
CA PHE A 376 5.62 1.94 8.63
C PHE A 376 6.12 2.91 7.57
N GLN A 377 5.33 3.09 6.50
CA GLN A 377 5.56 4.15 5.52
C GLN A 377 4.76 5.40 5.77
N GLY A 378 5.30 6.50 5.24
CA GLY A 378 4.68 7.82 5.38
C GLY A 378 4.74 8.32 6.82
N ALA A 379 5.72 7.86 7.59
CA ALA A 379 6.08 8.43 8.88
C ALA A 379 6.93 9.70 8.67
N PRO A 380 7.10 10.55 9.70
CA PRO A 380 8.06 11.65 9.65
C PRO A 380 9.45 11.14 9.25
N GLY A 381 9.99 11.62 8.14
CA GLY A 381 11.28 11.18 7.62
C GLY A 381 11.24 9.97 6.66
N GLY A 382 10.06 9.55 6.19
CA GLY A 382 9.90 8.49 5.19
C GLY A 382 9.42 7.17 5.79
N ALA A 383 10.20 6.10 5.60
CA ALA A 383 9.96 4.80 6.19
C ALA A 383 10.54 4.77 7.61
N ALA A 384 9.72 4.49 8.62
CA ALA A 384 10.16 4.40 10.02
C ALA A 384 10.25 2.95 10.48
N PHE A 385 11.43 2.53 10.91
CA PHE A 385 11.74 1.20 11.43
C PHE A 385 11.90 1.27 12.94
N CYS A 386 11.18 0.43 13.67
CA CYS A 386 11.10 0.49 15.12
C CYS A 386 11.23 -0.89 15.76
N HIS A 387 11.72 -0.93 16.99
CA HIS A 387 11.63 -2.15 17.80
C HIS A 387 10.20 -2.44 18.23
N GLN A 388 9.81 -3.71 18.19
CA GLN A 388 8.47 -4.14 18.58
C GLN A 388 8.23 -3.96 20.09
N SER A 389 9.29 -3.85 20.89
CA SER A 389 9.22 -3.62 22.34
C SER A 389 8.42 -2.37 22.72
N ILE A 390 8.38 -1.35 21.85
CA ILE A 390 7.56 -0.13 22.06
C ILE A 390 6.10 -0.53 22.32
N LEU A 391 5.58 -1.49 21.54
CA LEU A 391 4.18 -1.91 21.57
C LEU A 391 3.81 -2.70 22.83
N ASN A 392 4.80 -3.29 23.52
CA ASN A 392 4.56 -4.07 24.74
C ASN A 392 4.08 -3.22 25.92
N SER A 393 4.37 -1.91 25.89
CA SER A 393 3.84 -0.96 26.87
C SER A 393 2.39 -0.55 26.58
N THR A 394 1.82 -1.01 25.45
CA THR A 394 0.51 -0.61 24.93
C THR A 394 0.35 0.91 24.92
N PRO A 395 1.25 1.64 24.22
CA PRO A 395 1.16 3.10 24.15
C PRO A 395 -0.14 3.49 23.45
N SER A 396 -0.69 4.67 23.74
CA SER A 396 -1.85 5.17 23.00
C SER A 396 -1.50 5.57 21.56
N ASN A 397 -0.25 5.93 21.30
CA ASN A 397 0.22 6.40 20.00
C ASN A 397 1.71 6.05 19.78
N VAL A 398 2.08 5.76 18.53
CA VAL A 398 3.46 5.68 18.04
C VAL A 398 3.71 6.87 17.12
N THR A 399 4.63 7.73 17.52
CA THR A 399 4.95 8.98 16.81
C THR A 399 6.10 8.84 15.81
N PHE A 400 6.88 7.76 15.93
CA PHE A 400 8.14 7.50 15.25
C PHE A 400 9.30 8.40 15.69
N ASN A 401 9.14 9.15 16.78
CA ASN A 401 10.21 9.89 17.46
C ASN A 401 10.75 9.13 18.68
N GLU A 402 10.23 7.92 18.95
CA GLU A 402 10.69 7.06 20.03
C GLU A 402 12.17 6.70 19.83
N PRO A 403 12.98 6.58 20.90
CA PRO A 403 14.41 6.25 20.79
C PRO A 403 14.69 4.93 20.06
N GLU A 404 13.72 4.02 20.06
CA GLU A 404 13.80 2.72 19.39
C GLU A 404 13.39 2.77 17.91
N CYS A 405 13.17 3.96 17.33
CA CYS A 405 12.79 4.16 15.94
C CYS A 405 13.87 4.91 15.13
N ASN A 406 14.02 4.54 13.85
CA ASN A 406 14.80 5.28 12.87
C ASN A 406 13.99 5.46 11.58
N SER A 407 13.97 6.68 11.05
CA SER A 407 13.32 6.98 9.77
C SER A 407 14.34 7.16 8.65
N THR A 408 13.96 6.78 7.43
CA THR A 408 14.76 6.97 6.22
C THR A 408 13.92 7.19 4.96
N PHE A 409 14.43 8.04 4.07
CA PHE A 409 13.92 8.22 2.70
C PHE A 409 14.54 7.24 1.69
N SER A 410 15.45 6.36 2.12
CA SER A 410 16.10 5.39 1.22
C SER A 410 15.18 4.24 0.80
N VAL A 411 14.06 4.05 1.49
CA VAL A 411 13.08 3.01 1.17
C VAL A 411 11.87 3.68 0.52
N GLY A 412 11.55 3.26 -0.70
CA GLY A 412 10.41 3.76 -1.44
C GLY A 412 9.07 3.37 -0.80
N LEU A 413 7.98 3.95 -1.29
CA LEU A 413 6.63 3.60 -0.85
C LEU A 413 6.25 2.16 -1.25
N TYR A 414 5.26 1.60 -0.55
CA TYR A 414 4.72 0.25 -0.81
C TYR A 414 5.73 -0.90 -0.68
N GLN A 415 6.62 -0.75 0.31
CA GLN A 415 7.66 -1.70 0.64
C GLN A 415 7.14 -3.00 1.25
N HIS A 416 7.98 -4.03 1.18
CA HIS A 416 7.86 -5.23 1.99
C HIS A 416 9.20 -5.51 2.67
N VAL A 417 9.18 -6.15 3.84
CA VAL A 417 10.40 -6.44 4.63
C VAL A 417 10.61 -7.92 4.85
N GLY A 418 11.87 -8.31 4.98
CA GLY A 418 12.33 -9.64 5.39
C GLY A 418 13.58 -9.53 6.27
N ALA A 419 13.93 -10.60 6.96
CA ALA A 419 15.15 -10.70 7.77
C ALA A 419 15.94 -11.93 7.35
N ALA A 420 17.21 -11.76 7.00
CA ALA A 420 18.04 -12.91 6.67
C ALA A 420 18.30 -13.76 7.93
N LEU A 421 18.28 -15.09 7.75
CA LEU A 421 18.49 -16.06 8.82
C LEU A 421 19.91 -15.99 9.40
N GLY A 422 20.11 -16.56 10.60
CA GLY A 422 21.43 -16.67 11.22
C GLY A 422 22.06 -15.33 11.61
N GLY A 423 21.24 -14.33 11.95
CA GLY A 423 21.69 -12.97 12.28
C GLY A 423 22.14 -12.15 11.06
N GLY A 424 21.63 -12.47 9.88
CA GLY A 424 21.88 -11.70 8.67
C GLY A 424 21.12 -10.37 8.63
N ASP A 425 21.39 -9.57 7.59
CA ASP A 425 20.79 -8.24 7.44
C ASP A 425 19.28 -8.32 7.13
N TYR A 426 18.56 -7.26 7.52
CA TYR A 426 17.17 -7.04 7.10
C TYR A 426 17.17 -6.45 5.70
N TRP A 427 16.07 -6.64 4.98
CA TRP A 427 15.91 -6.12 3.64
C TRP A 427 14.54 -5.49 3.49
N ALA A 428 14.50 -4.29 2.93
CA ALA A 428 13.29 -3.71 2.38
C ALA A 428 13.33 -3.82 0.85
N VAL A 429 12.20 -4.21 0.25
CA VAL A 429 11.99 -4.14 -1.21
C VAL A 429 10.88 -3.15 -1.50
N ASP A 430 11.09 -2.27 -2.46
CA ASP A 430 10.05 -1.43 -3.06
C ASP A 430 10.13 -1.51 -4.60
N SER A 431 9.00 -1.33 -5.26
CA SER A 431 8.89 -1.39 -6.72
C SER A 431 7.66 -0.62 -7.22
N LEU A 432 7.47 -0.61 -8.55
CA LEU A 432 6.24 -0.04 -9.12
C LEU A 432 5.01 -0.69 -8.49
N PHE A 433 4.03 0.11 -8.13
CA PHE A 433 2.81 -0.38 -7.49
C PHE A 433 1.54 0.03 -8.25
N VAL A 434 0.49 -0.78 -8.06
CA VAL A 434 -0.87 -0.44 -8.49
C VAL A 434 -1.80 -0.52 -7.29
N SER A 435 -2.57 0.54 -7.05
CA SER A 435 -3.50 0.59 -5.92
C SER A 435 -4.60 -0.49 -6.06
N ASP A 436 -4.96 -1.08 -4.94
CA ASP A 436 -6.12 -1.96 -4.80
C ASP A 436 -7.15 -1.21 -3.95
N ASP A 437 -8.38 -1.05 -4.46
CA ASP A 437 -9.49 -0.42 -3.74
C ASP A 437 -9.80 -1.12 -2.41
N GLY A 438 -9.39 -2.39 -2.28
CA GLY A 438 -9.64 -3.20 -1.09
C GLY A 438 -11.14 -3.48 -0.89
N GLY A 439 -12.02 -3.35 -1.89
CA GLY A 439 -13.45 -3.54 -1.67
C GLY A 439 -14.10 -2.49 -0.77
N HIS A 440 -13.58 -1.26 -0.80
CA HIS A 440 -14.25 -0.11 -0.17
C HIS A 440 -15.50 0.31 -0.96
N GLY A 441 -15.46 0.12 -2.27
CA GLY A 441 -16.62 0.19 -3.15
C GLY A 441 -16.96 -1.17 -3.77
N PHE A 442 -17.83 -1.14 -4.77
CA PHE A 442 -18.00 -2.28 -5.65
C PHE A 442 -16.68 -2.55 -6.41
N THR A 443 -16.07 -3.71 -6.15
CA THR A 443 -14.92 -4.20 -6.92
C THR A 443 -15.28 -5.53 -7.58
N GLY A 444 -15.29 -5.53 -8.92
CA GLY A 444 -15.66 -6.69 -9.74
C GLY A 444 -14.50 -7.36 -10.47
N ASP A 445 -13.29 -6.80 -10.37
CA ASP A 445 -12.10 -7.25 -11.09
C ASP A 445 -10.88 -7.26 -10.18
N ASN A 446 -9.90 -8.10 -10.53
CA ASN A 446 -8.60 -8.07 -9.85
C ASN A 446 -7.86 -6.75 -10.13
N PRO A 447 -6.97 -6.30 -9.23
CA PRO A 447 -6.21 -5.07 -9.48
C PRO A 447 -5.50 -5.13 -10.82
N ALA A 448 -5.41 -4.02 -11.53
CA ALA A 448 -4.67 -3.98 -12.78
C ALA A 448 -3.16 -4.24 -12.55
N ALA A 449 -2.44 -4.55 -13.62
CA ALA A 449 -0.98 -4.73 -13.59
C ALA A 449 -0.32 -3.86 -14.67
N TRP A 450 -0.32 -2.54 -14.44
CA TRP A 450 0.11 -1.53 -15.42
C TRP A 450 1.64 -1.37 -15.57
N PHE A 451 2.42 -2.38 -15.21
CA PHE A 451 3.89 -2.34 -15.25
C PHE A 451 4.42 -2.35 -16.71
N ASP A 452 5.56 -1.70 -16.94
CA ASP A 452 6.18 -1.55 -18.26
C ASP A 452 7.56 -2.23 -18.33
N GLY A 453 8.16 -2.30 -19.53
CA GLY A 453 9.47 -2.90 -19.74
C GLY A 453 10.62 -2.14 -19.07
N GLY A 454 10.38 -0.92 -18.57
CA GLY A 454 11.34 -0.15 -17.78
C GLY A 454 11.30 -0.45 -16.27
N ALA A 455 10.37 -1.29 -15.82
CA ALA A 455 10.16 -1.61 -14.41
C ALA A 455 11.43 -2.16 -13.72
N GLN A 456 11.61 -1.73 -12.48
CA GLN A 456 12.70 -2.10 -11.60
C GLN A 456 12.18 -2.33 -10.19
N ILE A 457 12.93 -3.11 -9.43
CA ILE A 457 12.83 -3.19 -7.97
C ILE A 457 14.01 -2.45 -7.34
N SER A 458 13.79 -1.88 -6.16
CA SER A 458 14.82 -1.35 -5.28
C SER A 458 14.96 -2.28 -4.07
N LEU A 459 16.19 -2.68 -3.75
CA LEU A 459 16.51 -3.53 -2.61
C LEU A 459 17.40 -2.76 -1.64
N THR A 460 16.87 -2.44 -0.47
CA THR A 460 17.57 -1.64 0.55
C THR A 460 17.93 -2.53 1.73
N PRO A 461 19.22 -2.86 1.94
CA PRO A 461 19.65 -3.55 3.15
C PRO A 461 19.49 -2.64 4.36
N MET A 462 18.87 -3.14 5.42
CA MET A 462 18.66 -2.45 6.69
C MET A 462 19.49 -3.15 7.76
N ILE A 463 20.44 -2.42 8.35
CA ILE A 463 21.44 -2.97 9.26
C ILE A 463 21.04 -2.64 10.68
N TYR A 464 20.88 -3.68 11.50
CA TYR A 464 20.74 -3.48 12.92
C TYR A 464 22.12 -3.26 13.57
N ASP A 465 22.36 -2.06 14.10
CA ASP A 465 23.65 -1.68 14.70
C ASP A 465 23.73 -1.91 16.23
N GLY A 466 22.69 -2.53 16.80
CA GLY A 466 22.55 -2.72 18.24
C GLY A 466 21.71 -1.65 18.93
N SER A 467 21.39 -0.55 18.24
CA SER A 467 20.50 0.51 18.72
C SER A 467 19.33 0.77 17.79
N GLY A 468 19.52 0.56 16.48
CA GLY A 468 18.53 0.90 15.49
C GLY A 468 18.81 0.31 14.11
N TYR A 469 17.95 0.62 13.15
CA TYR A 469 18.01 0.09 11.78
C TYR A 469 18.52 1.17 10.82
N THR A 470 19.75 1.02 10.35
CA THR A 470 20.40 1.98 9.43
C THR A 470 20.41 1.43 8.00
N PRO A 471 19.93 2.21 7.00
CA PRO A 471 19.96 1.78 5.61
C PRO A 471 21.39 1.77 5.04
N LYS A 472 21.68 0.76 4.21
CA LYS A 472 22.76 0.81 3.22
C LYS A 472 22.24 1.38 1.89
N PRO A 473 23.12 1.78 0.95
CA PRO A 473 22.69 2.22 -0.36
C PRO A 473 21.79 1.19 -1.05
N SER A 474 20.64 1.65 -1.54
CA SER A 474 19.67 0.81 -2.26
C SER A 474 20.22 0.32 -3.59
N ILE A 475 19.84 -0.90 -3.95
CA ILE A 475 20.33 -1.60 -5.13
C ILE A 475 19.17 -1.82 -6.08
N ALA A 476 19.20 -1.14 -7.22
CA ALA A 476 18.20 -1.33 -8.27
C ALA A 476 18.47 -2.62 -9.06
N GLN A 477 17.42 -3.38 -9.36
CA GLN A 477 17.46 -4.53 -10.26
C GLN A 477 16.35 -4.40 -11.32
N SER A 478 16.68 -4.66 -12.57
CA SER A 478 15.69 -4.63 -13.65
C SER A 478 14.75 -5.84 -13.55
N THR A 479 13.45 -5.56 -13.56
CA THR A 479 12.37 -6.55 -13.47
C THR A 479 11.25 -6.12 -14.43
N PRO A 480 11.52 -6.17 -15.75
CA PRO A 480 10.60 -5.62 -16.74
C PRO A 480 9.22 -6.27 -16.62
N TYR A 481 8.19 -5.44 -16.65
CA TYR A 481 6.78 -5.81 -16.51
C TYR A 481 6.38 -6.40 -15.16
N GLU A 482 7.23 -6.28 -14.14
CA GLU A 482 6.94 -6.73 -12.78
C GLU A 482 6.78 -5.55 -11.83
N GLY A 483 5.83 -5.67 -10.91
CA GLY A 483 5.63 -4.72 -9.81
C GLY A 483 4.91 -5.38 -8.64
N ASP A 484 4.49 -4.58 -7.67
CA ASP A 484 3.92 -5.02 -6.39
C ASP A 484 4.76 -6.12 -5.74
N THR A 485 6.09 -5.98 -5.80
CA THR A 485 6.99 -7.03 -5.36
C THR A 485 6.94 -7.19 -3.85
N VAL A 486 6.89 -8.44 -3.38
CA VAL A 486 7.11 -8.81 -1.98
C VAL A 486 8.41 -9.59 -1.83
N ILE A 487 9.00 -9.48 -0.66
CA ILE A 487 10.16 -10.28 -0.23
C ILE A 487 9.71 -11.34 0.77
N SER A 488 10.29 -12.53 0.72
CA SER A 488 9.96 -13.60 1.66
C SER A 488 10.56 -13.34 3.06
N PRO A 489 10.02 -13.97 4.12
CA PRO A 489 10.53 -13.83 5.49
C PRO A 489 12.05 -13.97 5.63
N SER A 490 12.67 -14.97 5.00
CA SER A 490 14.13 -15.20 5.03
C SER A 490 14.93 -14.23 4.18
N SER A 491 14.27 -13.32 3.47
CA SER A 491 14.82 -12.49 2.41
C SER A 491 15.37 -13.25 1.20
N GLY A 492 15.14 -14.56 1.10
CA GLY A 492 15.71 -15.40 0.04
C GLY A 492 14.95 -15.36 -1.29
N LEU A 493 13.69 -14.95 -1.28
CA LEU A 493 12.81 -14.94 -2.45
C LEU A 493 12.13 -13.60 -2.64
N LEU A 494 11.82 -13.29 -3.90
CA LEU A 494 11.01 -12.14 -4.32
C LEU A 494 9.87 -12.64 -5.20
N LEU A 495 8.66 -12.11 -5.02
CA LEU A 495 7.50 -12.45 -5.84
C LEU A 495 6.84 -11.17 -6.37
N GLY A 496 6.78 -11.01 -7.69
CA GLY A 496 6.18 -9.86 -8.35
C GLY A 496 4.96 -10.24 -9.19
N ARG A 497 3.98 -9.33 -9.26
CA ARG A 497 2.86 -9.41 -10.20
C ARG A 497 3.36 -9.07 -11.60
N VAL A 498 2.94 -9.81 -12.62
CA VAL A 498 3.39 -9.60 -14.00
C VAL A 498 2.30 -8.92 -14.81
N ALA A 499 2.65 -7.87 -15.57
CA ALA A 499 1.73 -7.23 -16.49
C ALA A 499 1.29 -8.18 -17.61
N GLY A 500 -0.01 -8.16 -17.93
CA GLY A 500 -0.63 -8.86 -19.04
C GLY A 500 -1.29 -7.90 -20.03
N ASN A 501 -1.93 -8.47 -21.04
CA ASN A 501 -2.71 -7.72 -22.02
C ASN A 501 -3.96 -7.08 -21.37
N ASP A 502 -4.48 -6.02 -21.99
CA ASP A 502 -5.73 -5.37 -21.60
C ASP A 502 -5.78 -4.93 -20.12
N SER A 503 -4.66 -4.43 -19.60
CA SER A 503 -4.49 -4.04 -18.18
C SER A 503 -4.59 -5.19 -17.16
N ASN A 504 -4.69 -6.44 -17.62
CA ASN A 504 -4.81 -7.61 -16.76
C ASN A 504 -3.44 -8.01 -16.18
N GLN A 505 -3.46 -8.88 -15.18
CA GLN A 505 -2.29 -9.57 -14.67
C GLN A 505 -2.03 -10.86 -15.47
N ASN A 506 -0.76 -11.26 -15.57
CA ASN A 506 -0.30 -12.46 -16.26
C ASN A 506 0.50 -13.39 -15.33
N GLY A 507 -0.09 -13.68 -14.17
CA GLY A 507 0.51 -14.50 -13.12
C GLY A 507 1.48 -13.75 -12.22
N PHE A 508 2.32 -14.54 -11.54
CA PHE A 508 3.41 -14.08 -10.70
C PHE A 508 4.75 -14.66 -11.16
N ARG A 509 5.83 -13.90 -10.96
CA ARG A 509 7.22 -14.37 -11.15
C ARG A 509 7.95 -14.43 -9.82
N LEU A 510 8.53 -15.60 -9.55
CA LEU A 510 9.35 -15.87 -8.38
C LEU A 510 10.83 -15.75 -8.76
N ARG A 511 11.54 -14.91 -8.02
CA ARG A 511 12.97 -14.69 -8.17
C ARG A 511 13.70 -15.09 -6.90
N LYS A 512 14.90 -15.60 -7.04
CA LYS A 512 15.81 -15.82 -5.90
C LYS A 512 16.59 -14.55 -5.63
N LEU A 513 16.67 -14.09 -4.39
CA LEU A 513 17.60 -13.02 -4.02
C LEU A 513 18.98 -13.64 -3.73
N VAL A 514 19.98 -13.32 -4.56
CA VAL A 514 21.37 -13.68 -4.31
C VAL A 514 22.13 -12.41 -3.99
N ALA A 515 22.41 -12.19 -2.70
CA ALA A 515 23.14 -11.03 -2.20
C ALA A 515 24.48 -11.45 -1.61
N THR A 516 25.58 -10.93 -2.18
CA THR A 516 26.95 -11.19 -1.71
C THR A 516 27.55 -9.89 -1.19
N PRO A 517 28.04 -9.83 0.08
CA PRO A 517 28.70 -8.63 0.60
C PRO A 517 29.82 -8.15 -0.32
N SER A 518 29.86 -6.85 -0.60
CA SER A 518 30.82 -6.23 -1.50
C SER A 518 31.08 -4.78 -1.07
N GLY A 519 32.28 -4.53 -0.54
CA GLY A 519 32.63 -3.23 0.04
C GLY A 519 31.70 -2.85 1.20
N GLY A 520 31.12 -1.65 1.15
CA GLY A 520 30.16 -1.17 2.15
C GLY A 520 28.70 -1.59 1.89
N SER A 521 28.42 -2.37 0.84
CA SER A 521 27.08 -2.82 0.48
C SER A 521 27.09 -4.26 -0.06
N TYR A 522 26.24 -4.57 -1.04
CA TYR A 522 26.06 -5.89 -1.63
C TYR A 522 26.18 -5.84 -3.15
N THR A 523 26.68 -6.92 -3.73
CA THR A 523 26.42 -7.27 -5.13
C THR A 523 25.19 -8.19 -5.15
N VAL A 524 24.17 -7.82 -5.93
CA VAL A 524 22.89 -8.53 -5.98
C VAL A 524 22.61 -9.06 -7.39
N SER A 525 21.98 -10.23 -7.46
CA SER A 525 21.28 -10.74 -8.65
C SER A 525 19.95 -11.38 -8.27
N THR A 526 18.97 -11.31 -9.17
CA THR A 526 17.60 -11.79 -8.92
C THR A 526 17.08 -12.74 -10.01
N PRO A 527 17.72 -13.91 -10.24
CA PRO A 527 17.28 -14.84 -11.28
C PRO A 527 15.85 -15.33 -11.06
N GLU A 528 15.07 -15.41 -12.13
CA GLU A 528 13.75 -16.06 -12.12
C GLU A 528 13.94 -17.57 -11.92
N ILE A 529 13.24 -18.12 -10.93
CA ILE A 529 13.26 -19.55 -10.58
C ILE A 529 11.86 -20.16 -10.58
N GLY A 530 10.81 -19.35 -10.74
CA GLY A 530 9.44 -19.84 -10.84
C GLY A 530 8.49 -18.83 -11.49
N ARG A 531 7.39 -19.35 -12.04
CA ARG A 531 6.27 -18.60 -12.58
C ARG A 531 4.97 -19.33 -12.26
N TYR A 532 4.00 -18.61 -11.71
CA TYR A 532 2.71 -19.15 -11.24
C TYR A 532 1.55 -18.48 -11.96
N CYS A 533 0.66 -19.28 -12.56
CA CYS A 533 -0.41 -18.78 -13.42
C CYS A 533 -1.72 -18.58 -12.66
N ILE A 534 -1.64 -17.72 -11.63
CA ILE A 534 -2.78 -17.21 -10.87
C ILE A 534 -2.68 -15.68 -10.79
N ASN A 535 -3.80 -15.01 -10.99
CA ASN A 535 -3.92 -13.55 -10.82
C ASN A 535 -4.51 -13.20 -9.45
N GLY A 536 -4.33 -11.97 -8.99
CA GLY A 536 -4.97 -11.47 -7.76
C GLY A 536 -4.27 -10.26 -7.19
N GLY A 537 -4.55 -9.97 -5.91
CA GLY A 537 -3.88 -8.91 -5.17
C GLY A 537 -2.42 -9.24 -4.85
N LYS A 538 -1.77 -8.33 -4.11
CA LYS A 538 -0.39 -8.52 -3.66
C LYS A 538 -0.28 -9.72 -2.70
N PRO A 539 0.68 -10.64 -2.90
CA PRO A 539 0.75 -11.90 -2.15
C PRO A 539 1.51 -11.77 -0.83
N ALA A 540 1.50 -12.81 -0.01
CA ALA A 540 2.38 -12.97 1.15
C ALA A 540 2.90 -14.41 1.26
N PHE A 541 4.14 -14.57 1.70
CA PHE A 541 4.77 -15.87 1.93
C PHE A 541 4.51 -16.41 3.35
N SER A 542 4.41 -17.72 3.50
CA SER A 542 4.52 -18.38 4.80
C SER A 542 5.94 -18.28 5.36
N TYR A 543 6.10 -18.49 6.67
CA TYR A 543 7.39 -18.39 7.37
C TYR A 543 8.36 -19.55 7.10
N ASP A 544 7.87 -20.62 6.48
CA ASP A 544 8.66 -21.70 5.87
C ASP A 544 8.73 -21.59 4.34
N GLU A 545 8.14 -20.53 3.77
CA GLU A 545 8.16 -20.15 2.36
C GLU A 545 7.66 -21.21 1.38
N ARG A 546 6.98 -22.24 1.89
CA ARG A 546 6.29 -23.25 1.07
C ARG A 546 5.03 -22.69 0.43
N TRP A 547 4.35 -21.81 1.14
CA TRP A 547 3.05 -21.30 0.76
C TRP A 547 3.11 -19.83 0.39
N VAL A 548 2.30 -19.48 -0.59
CA VAL A 548 1.94 -18.11 -0.89
C VAL A 548 0.44 -17.95 -0.72
N ILE A 549 0.00 -16.86 -0.11
CA ILE A 549 -1.41 -16.52 0.08
C ILE A 549 -1.71 -15.20 -0.62
N LEU A 550 -2.88 -15.10 -1.24
CA LEU A 550 -3.37 -13.89 -1.90
C LEU A 550 -4.90 -13.83 -1.88
N HIS A 551 -5.47 -12.64 -2.04
CA HIS A 551 -6.90 -12.50 -2.35
C HIS A 551 -7.13 -12.36 -3.85
N ARG A 552 -8.33 -12.75 -4.27
CA ARG A 552 -8.85 -12.57 -5.63
C ARG A 552 -10.28 -12.05 -5.55
N TYR A 553 -10.57 -11.01 -6.32
CA TYR A 553 -11.95 -10.59 -6.52
C TYR A 553 -12.70 -11.61 -7.38
N VAL A 554 -13.97 -11.81 -7.05
CA VAL A 554 -14.86 -12.70 -7.80
C VAL A 554 -15.29 -12.02 -9.08
N THR A 555 -14.91 -12.62 -10.20
CA THR A 555 -15.25 -12.17 -11.55
C THR A 555 -16.26 -13.12 -12.19
N ALA A 556 -16.80 -12.73 -13.36
CA ALA A 556 -17.64 -13.61 -14.17
C ALA A 556 -16.97 -14.95 -14.52
N ALA A 557 -15.63 -14.99 -14.63
CA ALA A 557 -14.89 -16.20 -14.96
C ALA A 557 -14.88 -17.22 -13.81
N ASP A 558 -15.07 -16.79 -12.56
CA ASP A 558 -14.97 -17.67 -11.39
C ASP A 558 -16.29 -18.41 -11.10
N ALA A 559 -17.39 -18.11 -11.81
CA ALA A 559 -18.72 -18.64 -11.50
C ALA A 559 -18.79 -20.18 -11.42
N VAL A 560 -18.16 -20.87 -12.38
CA VAL A 560 -18.17 -22.35 -12.40
C VAL A 560 -17.32 -22.92 -11.27
N ASP A 561 -16.15 -22.34 -11.02
CA ASP A 561 -15.25 -22.76 -9.92
C ASP A 561 -15.89 -22.52 -8.55
N LEU A 562 -16.77 -21.52 -8.45
CA LEU A 562 -17.57 -21.25 -7.26
C LEU A 562 -18.78 -22.19 -7.10
N GLY A 563 -19.03 -23.08 -8.07
CA GLY A 563 -20.09 -24.08 -8.03
C GLY A 563 -21.42 -23.66 -8.68
N PHE A 564 -21.43 -22.57 -9.44
CA PHE A 564 -22.61 -22.12 -10.19
C PHE A 564 -22.61 -22.68 -11.62
N SER A 565 -23.76 -22.59 -12.30
CA SER A 565 -23.88 -23.06 -13.70
C SER A 565 -23.13 -22.20 -14.72
N GLY A 566 -22.72 -20.99 -14.33
CA GLY A 566 -21.99 -20.02 -15.14
C GLY A 566 -22.29 -18.59 -14.70
N PRO A 567 -21.75 -17.56 -15.38
CA PRO A 567 -21.92 -16.16 -14.98
C PRO A 567 -23.37 -15.64 -15.04
N ASN A 568 -24.24 -16.31 -15.79
CA ASN A 568 -25.66 -15.96 -15.91
C ASN A 568 -26.55 -16.71 -14.92
N ASP A 569 -25.98 -17.53 -14.03
CA ASP A 569 -26.73 -18.23 -12.99
C ASP A 569 -27.41 -17.19 -12.08
N PRO A 570 -28.75 -17.25 -11.88
CA PRO A 570 -29.45 -16.28 -11.02
C PRO A 570 -28.88 -16.19 -9.60
N ALA A 571 -28.30 -17.27 -9.08
CA ALA A 571 -27.67 -17.29 -7.77
C ALA A 571 -26.27 -16.64 -7.76
N PHE A 572 -25.64 -16.49 -8.93
CA PHE A 572 -24.35 -15.81 -9.09
C PHE A 572 -24.48 -14.31 -9.37
N ILE A 573 -25.59 -13.84 -9.96
CA ILE A 573 -25.84 -12.42 -10.24
C ILE A 573 -25.55 -11.48 -9.04
N PRO A 574 -25.88 -11.83 -7.79
CA PRO A 574 -25.51 -11.00 -6.65
C PRO A 574 -24.01 -10.71 -6.53
N TYR A 575 -23.13 -11.65 -6.88
CA TYR A 575 -21.67 -11.44 -6.91
C TYR A 575 -21.28 -10.38 -7.94
N LEU A 576 -21.92 -10.37 -9.11
CA LEU A 576 -21.64 -9.38 -10.16
C LEU A 576 -22.14 -7.98 -9.82
N ASN A 577 -23.11 -7.85 -8.91
CA ASN A 577 -23.70 -6.56 -8.53
C ASN A 577 -23.12 -6.00 -7.22
N GLN A 578 -22.63 -6.87 -6.34
CA GLN A 578 -22.17 -6.50 -5.00
C GLN A 578 -20.67 -6.75 -4.81
N GLY A 579 -20.03 -7.49 -5.72
CA GLY A 579 -18.65 -7.96 -5.61
C GLY A 579 -18.45 -9.00 -4.50
N ALA A 580 -17.27 -9.60 -4.48
CA ALA A 580 -16.75 -10.38 -3.35
C ALA A 580 -15.24 -10.60 -3.55
N ALA A 581 -14.51 -10.97 -2.50
CA ALA A 581 -13.13 -11.44 -2.64
C ALA A 581 -12.87 -12.69 -1.80
N ASN A 582 -12.19 -13.66 -2.40
CA ASN A 582 -11.80 -14.91 -1.75
C ASN A 582 -10.29 -15.01 -1.57
N ILE A 583 -9.86 -15.76 -0.57
CA ILE A 583 -8.46 -16.07 -0.29
C ILE A 583 -8.06 -17.35 -1.03
N TYR A 584 -6.86 -17.35 -1.61
CA TYR A 584 -6.28 -18.47 -2.33
C TYR A 584 -4.88 -18.77 -1.80
N LEU A 585 -4.61 -20.06 -1.58
CA LEU A 585 -3.34 -20.63 -1.16
C LEU A 585 -2.65 -21.29 -2.36
N LEU A 586 -1.40 -20.93 -2.60
CA LEU A 586 -0.53 -21.45 -3.64
C LEU A 586 0.61 -22.24 -3.00
N ASP A 587 0.76 -23.52 -3.37
CA ASP A 587 1.98 -24.29 -3.07
C ASP A 587 3.07 -23.91 -4.07
N VAL A 588 4.15 -23.28 -3.62
CA VAL A 588 5.19 -22.78 -4.52
C VAL A 588 5.98 -23.92 -5.19
N THR A 589 6.00 -25.12 -4.60
CA THR A 589 6.78 -26.25 -5.12
C THR A 589 6.06 -26.98 -6.26
N THR A 590 4.73 -26.93 -6.28
CA THR A 590 3.90 -27.62 -7.29
C THR A 590 3.15 -26.65 -8.19
N GLY A 591 2.99 -25.40 -7.75
CA GLY A 591 2.12 -24.40 -8.37
C GLY A 591 0.62 -24.70 -8.19
N GLN A 592 0.27 -25.63 -7.32
CA GLN A 592 -1.13 -25.97 -7.05
C GLN A 592 -1.80 -24.85 -6.26
N VAL A 593 -2.97 -24.43 -6.74
CA VAL A 593 -3.81 -23.40 -6.14
C VAL A 593 -5.01 -24.04 -5.45
N ARG A 594 -5.34 -23.56 -4.24
CA ARG A 594 -6.55 -23.94 -3.49
C ARG A 594 -7.27 -22.70 -2.99
N ARG A 595 -8.59 -22.66 -3.18
CA ARG A 595 -9.43 -21.62 -2.57
C ARG A 595 -9.61 -21.94 -1.08
N VAL A 596 -9.37 -20.95 -0.23
CA VAL A 596 -9.47 -21.05 1.23
C VAL A 596 -10.84 -20.60 1.72
N THR A 597 -11.37 -19.52 1.15
CA THR A 597 -12.65 -18.94 1.58
C THR A 597 -13.74 -19.01 0.50
N ASN A 598 -14.99 -19.00 0.95
CA ASN A 598 -16.18 -18.80 0.11
C ASN A 598 -17.03 -17.66 0.67
N MET A 599 -16.62 -16.44 0.35
CA MET A 599 -17.29 -15.21 0.77
C MET A 599 -18.65 -15.06 0.07
N LYS A 600 -19.62 -14.47 0.78
CA LYS A 600 -20.94 -14.14 0.23
C LYS A 600 -20.86 -12.88 -0.64
N PRO A 601 -21.87 -12.59 -1.47
CA PRO A 601 -21.96 -11.29 -2.15
C PRO A 601 -21.83 -10.12 -1.17
N GLY A 602 -21.03 -9.13 -1.53
CA GLY A 602 -20.67 -7.98 -0.71
C GLY A 602 -19.62 -8.24 0.37
N GLN A 603 -19.08 -9.46 0.50
CA GLN A 603 -18.02 -9.78 1.45
C GLN A 603 -16.66 -9.92 0.76
N TYR A 604 -15.67 -9.22 1.30
CA TYR A 604 -14.31 -9.17 0.78
C TYR A 604 -13.31 -9.64 1.84
N ALA A 605 -12.73 -10.82 1.63
CA ALA A 605 -11.56 -11.27 2.39
C ALA A 605 -10.29 -10.76 1.70
N LEU A 606 -9.49 -9.97 2.42
CA LEU A 606 -8.48 -9.09 1.85
C LEU A 606 -7.17 -9.14 2.64
N PHE A 607 -6.08 -8.82 1.95
CA PHE A 607 -4.73 -8.67 2.52
C PHE A 607 -4.29 -9.87 3.38
N PRO A 608 -4.47 -11.11 2.91
CA PRO A 608 -4.09 -12.26 3.70
C PRO A 608 -2.58 -12.30 3.94
N HIS A 609 -2.18 -12.79 5.10
CA HIS A 609 -0.78 -12.99 5.48
C HIS A 609 -0.68 -14.11 6.51
N PHE A 610 0.54 -14.58 6.76
CA PHE A 610 0.78 -15.66 7.71
C PHE A 610 1.24 -15.12 9.06
N ARG A 611 0.79 -15.78 10.12
CA ARG A 611 1.47 -15.85 11.40
C ARG A 611 2.59 -16.88 11.33
N SER A 612 3.62 -16.73 12.16
CA SER A 612 4.81 -17.57 12.08
C SER A 612 4.56 -19.07 12.26
N ASP A 613 3.49 -19.48 12.93
CA ASP A 613 3.16 -20.89 13.14
C ASP A 613 2.35 -21.52 12.01
N GLY A 614 1.87 -20.73 11.05
CA GLY A 614 1.11 -21.20 9.87
C GLY A 614 -0.36 -20.77 9.83
N TRP A 615 -0.88 -20.09 10.86
CA TRP A 615 -2.21 -19.47 10.77
C TRP A 615 -2.22 -18.37 9.71
N ILE A 616 -3.32 -18.26 8.96
CA ILE A 616 -3.54 -17.19 7.98
C ILE A 616 -4.42 -16.12 8.62
N TYR A 617 -3.96 -14.87 8.67
CA TYR A 617 -4.74 -13.72 9.09
C TYR A 617 -5.18 -12.92 7.87
N PHE A 618 -6.37 -12.33 7.91
CA PHE A 618 -6.88 -11.46 6.86
C PHE A 618 -7.91 -10.47 7.40
N MET A 619 -8.14 -9.39 6.64
CA MET A 619 -9.23 -8.47 6.91
C MET A 619 -10.48 -8.92 6.17
N LEU A 620 -11.62 -8.89 6.84
CA LEU A 620 -12.92 -9.02 6.22
C LEU A 620 -13.62 -7.67 6.20
N ARG A 621 -14.02 -7.26 5.01
CA ARG A 621 -14.86 -6.09 4.78
C ARG A 621 -16.20 -6.53 4.21
N THR A 622 -17.28 -5.88 4.65
CA THR A 622 -18.59 -6.05 4.05
C THR A 622 -19.03 -4.72 3.44
N GLY A 623 -19.44 -4.73 2.18
CA GLY A 623 -19.82 -3.53 1.44
C GLY A 623 -20.89 -2.71 2.17
N ASN A 624 -20.74 -1.39 2.15
CA ASN A 624 -21.63 -0.42 2.80
C ASN A 624 -21.72 -0.52 4.33
N GLN A 625 -20.77 -1.19 5.00
CA GLN A 625 -20.66 -1.22 6.46
C GLN A 625 -19.48 -0.38 6.95
N ASP A 626 -19.64 0.20 8.14
CA ASP A 626 -18.62 1.02 8.82
C ASP A 626 -17.75 0.21 9.80
N TYR A 627 -17.73 -1.11 9.61
CA TYR A 627 -16.95 -2.00 10.43
C TYR A 627 -16.31 -3.12 9.59
N GLU A 628 -15.23 -3.67 10.13
CA GLU A 628 -14.40 -4.70 9.53
C GLU A 628 -14.05 -5.77 10.58
N TYR A 629 -13.62 -6.95 10.14
CA TYR A 629 -13.17 -7.99 11.07
C TYR A 629 -11.72 -8.39 10.78
N ILE A 630 -10.97 -8.66 11.85
CA ILE A 630 -9.73 -9.43 11.77
C ILE A 630 -10.13 -10.89 11.94
N VAL A 631 -9.80 -11.72 10.94
CA VAL A 631 -10.16 -13.13 10.89
C VAL A 631 -8.90 -13.97 10.74
N ALA A 632 -8.88 -15.13 11.36
CA ALA A 632 -7.83 -16.12 11.23
C ALA A 632 -8.36 -17.45 10.67
N SER A 633 -7.52 -18.17 9.91
CA SER A 633 -7.81 -19.51 9.38
C SER A 633 -6.62 -20.44 9.56
N ASP A 634 -6.88 -21.69 9.94
CA ASP A 634 -5.86 -22.74 10.05
C ASP A 634 -5.71 -23.57 8.75
N ALA A 635 -6.31 -23.12 7.65
CA ALA A 635 -6.38 -23.86 6.39
C ALA A 635 -5.03 -24.43 5.90
N ALA A 636 -3.94 -23.65 6.02
CA ALA A 636 -2.61 -24.12 5.63
C ALA A 636 -2.12 -25.26 6.53
N LEU A 637 -2.35 -25.17 7.84
CA LEU A 637 -2.01 -26.23 8.81
C LEU A 637 -2.79 -27.51 8.51
N THR A 638 -4.09 -27.39 8.25
CA THR A 638 -4.95 -28.53 7.92
C THR A 638 -4.52 -29.22 6.61
N ILE A 639 -4.11 -28.44 5.61
CA ILE A 639 -3.56 -29.01 4.37
C ILE A 639 -2.23 -29.72 4.63
N GLU A 640 -1.35 -29.13 5.44
CA GLU A 640 -0.05 -29.73 5.78
C GLU A 640 -0.18 -31.08 6.50
N GLU A 641 -1.12 -31.22 7.43
CA GLU A 641 -1.37 -32.48 8.15
C GLU A 641 -1.90 -33.60 7.24
N GLY A 642 -2.54 -33.23 6.12
CA GLY A 642 -3.09 -34.17 5.14
C GLY A 642 -2.14 -34.60 4.02
N LEU A 643 -0.93 -34.00 3.95
CA LEU A 643 0.11 -34.29 2.95
C LEU A 643 1.20 -35.19 3.54
#